data_AF-A0A956R5M0-F1
#
_entry.id   AF-A0A956R5M0-F1
#
_cell.length_a   1.000
_cell.length_b   1.000
_cell.length_c   1.000
_cell.angle_alpha   90.00
_cell.angle_beta   90.00
_cell.angle_gamma   90.00
#
_symmetry.space_group_name_H-M   'P 1'
#
loop_
_entity.id
_entity.type
_entity.pdbx_description
1 polymer ?
#
loop_
_entity_poly.entity_id
_entity_poly.type
_entity_poly.pdbx_seq_one_letter_code
_entity_poly.pdbx_strand_id
1 'polypeptide(L)'
;MTLERRHLEERLGTVTLSPAGPVVAGTVGQWTLTYTVGSYGIDEGGTIKLARRFANDWQPPQFDDPRAPAYTTVRTTGDAKLRPRYDPKAHVRPWMKCIVIDVYDGCLAPGDTVTVTLGDRSGGGPGIRAQSFVESAHELRVLVDPTNACLVERLPSSPVVAIVAGEPTSVVVLTPTDAVAGEPVEVFVKGEDRWGNPTPAPPDATLTWEGEGLARLEDRTLTLAAPGRGRVVARWQGERYPGNPLTALARAPALRRYWGDLHAQSDATVGTGTEVEYFRFGRDQARLDVMSHQGNDFQMTDEDWRRLQAAVAEFHEDGRFVVFPGFEWSANTPAGGDRNVIYREEGLPILRSSHWQIPDTPEDERTPAHPADVLVQRLRAHVPEGKVLVAAHCGGRYADIHRYFDPEIERLVEVVSCWGVFEWLLWDAFERGYRVGVMGNSDGHKGRPGAEGPGAGQFGIFGGLTCILAESLTREAVFSALRARRCYATTGPRIDLDLRVDGHPMGASIDGGGSVQVEASVHGTAPVEALVLLRGREPLEVARPAAFADLAGSRRVRLQWGGARIRGRGRRAVWDGEVAVEGARIERAETFAFDSPADGIERLDDRRLRLRSRTTGDVDGLDLWLDQARQGTIVLRSALAEVVVDLAVLDDGLHRDLGGLDLHVRAHRYPEQPHEHHVSLAARVAASGGQPLMVKAVQTDGHTAWSSPVYVD
;
A
#
# COMPACT_ATOMS: atom_id res chain seq x y z
N MET A 1 37.03 13.48 4.10
CA MET A 1 36.27 14.70 3.71
C MET A 1 37.03 15.39 2.59
N THR A 2 36.39 15.66 1.45
CA THR A 2 36.98 16.44 0.34
C THR A 2 37.16 17.91 0.75
N LEU A 3 38.16 18.60 0.18
CA LEU A 3 38.52 19.99 0.51
C LEU A 3 37.36 20.97 0.25
N GLU A 4 36.54 20.69 -0.77
CA GLU A 4 35.32 21.44 -1.10
C GLU A 4 34.25 21.33 -0.01
N ARG A 5 34.07 20.12 0.55
CA ARG A 5 33.07 19.87 1.60
C ARG A 5 33.36 20.66 2.86
N ARG A 6 34.63 20.74 3.25
CA ARG A 6 35.10 21.51 4.41
C ARG A 6 34.86 23.01 4.22
N HIS A 7 35.13 23.55 3.03
CA HIS A 7 34.87 24.96 2.73
C HIS A 7 33.37 25.31 2.79
N LEU A 8 32.50 24.43 2.33
CA LEU A 8 31.05 24.64 2.42
C LEU A 8 30.54 24.56 3.87
N GLU A 9 31.04 23.66 4.71
CA GLU A 9 30.66 23.60 6.13
C GLU A 9 31.12 24.85 6.89
N GLU A 10 32.34 25.31 6.64
CA GLU A 10 32.87 26.54 7.24
C GLU A 10 32.06 27.78 6.81
N ARG A 11 31.48 27.77 5.60
CA ARG A 11 30.66 28.88 5.06
C ARG A 11 29.21 28.84 5.53
N LEU A 12 28.56 27.70 5.37
CA LEU A 12 27.13 27.53 5.61
C LEU A 12 26.79 27.13 7.04
N GLY A 13 27.76 26.60 7.80
CA GLY A 13 27.56 26.18 9.18
C GLY A 13 27.38 24.68 9.36
N THR A 14 27.02 24.31 10.58
CA THR A 14 26.90 22.90 11.01
C THR A 14 25.62 22.68 11.80
N VAL A 15 25.19 21.42 11.93
CA VAL A 15 23.97 21.08 12.64
C VAL A 15 24.15 19.82 13.48
N THR A 16 23.56 19.82 14.67
CA THR A 16 23.52 18.67 15.58
C THR A 16 22.09 18.35 15.99
N LEU A 17 21.86 17.11 16.44
CA LEU A 17 20.57 16.61 16.92
C LEU A 17 20.75 15.97 18.30
N SER A 18 19.84 16.26 19.22
CA SER A 18 19.77 15.64 20.55
C SER A 18 18.31 15.27 20.92
N PRO A 19 18.03 14.06 21.42
CA PRO A 19 18.96 12.96 21.60
C PRO A 19 19.46 12.42 20.24
N ALA A 20 20.71 11.96 20.24
CA ALA A 20 21.28 11.23 19.10
C ALA A 20 21.01 9.72 19.27
N GLY A 21 20.92 9.01 18.16
CA GLY A 21 20.75 7.56 18.12
C GLY A 21 19.44 7.09 17.48
N PRO A 22 19.19 5.77 17.50
CA PRO A 22 17.98 5.20 16.91
C PRO A 22 16.71 5.69 17.59
N VAL A 23 15.65 5.87 16.81
CA VAL A 23 14.33 6.26 17.27
C VAL A 23 13.36 5.11 17.02
N VAL A 24 12.64 4.67 18.06
CA VAL A 24 11.62 3.63 17.89
C VAL A 24 10.41 4.18 17.13
N ALA A 25 9.93 3.41 16.16
CA ALA A 25 8.87 3.80 15.25
C ALA A 25 7.60 4.28 15.98
N GLY A 26 7.16 5.50 15.63
CA GLY A 26 5.97 6.15 16.15
C GLY A 26 6.02 6.45 17.65
N THR A 27 7.20 6.46 18.27
CA THR A 27 7.34 6.99 19.64
C THR A 27 7.05 8.48 19.70
N VAL A 28 6.54 8.94 20.83
CA VAL A 28 6.30 10.36 21.09
C VAL A 28 7.43 10.88 21.96
N GLY A 29 8.17 11.86 21.44
CA GLY A 29 9.40 12.36 22.06
C GLY A 29 9.59 13.86 21.86
N GLN A 30 10.77 14.33 22.28
CA GLN A 30 11.28 15.67 22.02
C GLN A 30 12.65 15.55 21.39
N TRP A 31 12.88 16.27 20.29
CA TRP A 31 14.18 16.32 19.61
C TRP A 31 14.59 17.76 19.38
N THR A 32 15.84 18.07 19.70
CA THR A 32 16.42 19.40 19.60
C THR A 32 17.47 19.40 18.51
N LEU A 33 17.21 20.14 17.44
CA LEU A 33 18.16 20.41 16.37
C LEU A 33 18.84 21.76 16.64
N THR A 34 20.16 21.78 16.70
CA THR A 34 20.94 23.02 16.89
C THR A 34 21.79 23.27 15.66
N TYR A 35 21.39 24.27 14.87
CA TYR A 35 22.16 24.78 13.75
C TYR A 35 23.10 25.89 14.25
N THR A 36 24.39 25.81 13.91
CA THR A 36 25.40 26.84 14.20
C THR A 36 25.75 27.54 12.90
N VAL A 37 25.57 28.85 12.87
CA VAL A 37 25.74 29.70 11.69
C VAL A 37 27.20 29.74 11.26
N GLY A 38 27.44 29.50 9.97
CA GLY A 38 28.78 29.50 9.37
C GLY A 38 29.34 30.91 9.14
N SER A 39 30.51 30.98 8.51
CA SER A 39 31.23 32.25 8.27
C SER A 39 30.51 33.25 7.38
N TYR A 40 29.48 32.84 6.62
CA TYR A 40 28.66 33.77 5.84
C TYR A 40 27.64 34.55 6.69
N GLY A 41 27.33 34.10 7.91
CA GLY A 41 26.16 34.62 8.62
C GLY A 41 24.85 34.19 7.96
N ILE A 42 23.72 34.70 8.47
CA ILE A 42 22.43 34.70 7.76
C ILE A 42 21.89 36.13 7.80
N ASP A 43 21.78 36.76 6.63
CA ASP A 43 21.30 38.15 6.51
C ASP A 43 19.80 38.27 6.83
N GLU A 44 19.34 39.50 7.01
CA GLU A 44 17.91 39.81 7.12
C GLU A 44 17.15 39.34 5.87
N GLY A 45 16.07 38.58 6.08
CA GLY A 45 15.31 37.92 5.02
C GLY A 45 15.90 36.56 4.58
N GLY A 46 17.07 36.18 5.09
CA GLY A 46 17.62 34.84 4.91
C GLY A 46 16.69 33.75 5.48
N THR A 47 16.87 32.51 5.01
CA THR A 47 15.97 31.41 5.35
C THR A 47 16.73 30.14 5.71
N ILE A 48 16.31 29.48 6.79
CA ILE A 48 16.74 28.12 7.14
C ILE A 48 15.56 27.18 6.91
N LYS A 49 15.78 26.05 6.25
CA LYS A 49 14.77 25.00 6.03
C LYS A 49 15.23 23.68 6.62
N LEU A 50 14.37 23.07 7.44
CA LEU A 50 14.48 21.68 7.85
C LEU A 50 13.53 20.84 6.99
N ALA A 51 14.06 20.24 5.93
CA ALA A 51 13.32 19.42 4.98
C ALA A 51 13.36 17.94 5.38
N ARG A 52 12.27 17.22 5.06
CA ARG A 52 12.19 15.77 5.16
C ARG A 52 11.83 15.19 3.79
N ARG A 53 12.17 13.92 3.59
CA ARG A 53 11.81 13.20 2.38
C ARG A 53 10.29 13.12 2.22
N PHE A 54 9.77 13.02 0.99
CA PHE A 54 8.33 12.95 0.72
C PHE A 54 7.67 11.80 1.49
N ALA A 55 8.25 10.61 1.35
CA ALA A 55 7.92 9.43 2.11
C ALA A 55 8.46 9.56 3.54
N ASN A 56 7.66 10.20 4.37
CA ASN A 56 7.75 10.15 5.83
C ASN A 56 6.36 10.42 6.38
N ASP A 57 6.09 9.97 7.58
CA ASP A 57 4.88 10.34 8.30
C ASP A 57 5.20 10.87 9.71
N TRP A 58 6.35 11.52 9.90
CA TRP A 58 6.62 12.26 11.13
C TRP A 58 5.50 13.28 11.35
N GLN A 59 4.96 13.37 12.56
CA GLN A 59 3.81 14.23 12.82
C GLN A 59 4.10 15.69 12.42
N PRO A 60 3.18 16.37 11.71
CA PRO A 60 3.35 17.78 11.38
C PRO A 60 3.53 18.63 12.65
N PRO A 61 4.54 19.51 12.71
CA PRO A 61 4.73 20.40 13.84
C PRO A 61 3.66 21.51 13.85
N GLN A 62 3.36 22.03 15.04
CA GLN A 62 2.56 23.23 15.25
C GLN A 62 3.30 24.19 16.18
N PHE A 63 3.01 25.49 16.11
CA PHE A 63 3.78 26.55 16.77
C PHE A 63 2.93 27.38 17.76
N ASP A 64 1.68 26.97 18.01
CA ASP A 64 0.65 27.80 18.63
C ASP A 64 0.28 27.35 20.06
N ASP A 65 0.01 26.06 20.28
CA ASP A 65 -0.47 25.55 21.59
C ASP A 65 0.61 24.72 22.31
N PRO A 66 1.24 25.24 23.38
CA PRO A 66 2.31 24.55 24.08
C PRO A 66 1.84 23.33 24.90
N ARG A 67 0.53 23.10 25.02
CA ARG A 67 -0.05 21.92 25.68
C ARG A 67 -0.48 20.84 24.67
N ALA A 68 -0.61 21.17 23.40
CA ALA A 68 -1.01 20.21 22.36
C ALA A 68 0.18 19.37 21.87
N PRO A 69 -0.08 18.17 21.29
CA PRO A 69 0.96 17.40 20.60
C PRO A 69 1.66 18.21 19.50
N ALA A 70 2.89 17.82 19.19
CA ALA A 70 3.72 18.39 18.14
C ALA A 70 4.06 19.88 18.25
N TYR A 71 3.89 20.48 19.44
CA TYR A 71 4.35 21.84 19.71
C TYR A 71 5.84 21.96 19.41
N THR A 72 6.23 22.97 18.65
CA THR A 72 7.62 23.16 18.20
C THR A 72 8.03 24.60 18.46
N THR A 73 9.20 24.78 19.09
CA THR A 73 9.78 26.12 19.30
C THR A 73 11.03 26.31 18.47
N VAL A 74 11.27 27.55 18.04
CA VAL A 74 12.52 27.96 17.39
C VAL A 74 13.08 29.17 18.11
N ARG A 75 14.36 29.12 18.49
CA ARG A 75 15.07 30.17 19.24
C ARG A 75 16.44 30.42 18.63
N THR A 76 16.99 31.61 18.85
CA THR A 76 18.38 31.92 18.50
C THR A 76 19.12 32.57 19.66
N THR A 77 20.46 32.46 19.64
CA THR A 77 21.36 33.25 20.49
C THR A 77 21.67 34.62 19.94
N GLY A 78 21.43 34.86 18.65
CA GLY A 78 21.62 36.16 18.00
C GLY A 78 20.47 37.12 18.27
N ASP A 79 20.64 38.37 17.85
CA ASP A 79 19.65 39.45 18.08
C ASP A 79 18.47 39.43 17.09
N ALA A 80 18.56 38.63 16.02
CA ALA A 80 17.51 38.53 15.01
C ALA A 80 16.23 37.84 15.52
N LYS A 81 15.10 38.16 14.92
CA LYS A 81 13.84 37.43 15.15
C LYS A 81 13.70 36.30 14.14
N LEU A 82 13.03 35.23 14.58
CA LEU A 82 12.77 34.03 13.77
C LEU A 82 11.28 33.82 13.59
N ARG A 83 10.86 33.49 12.37
CA ARG A 83 9.47 33.15 12.05
C ARG A 83 9.39 31.72 11.51
N PRO A 84 9.06 30.75 12.37
CA PRO A 84 8.88 29.38 11.92
C PRO A 84 7.49 29.17 11.30
N ARG A 85 7.43 28.33 10.26
CA ARG A 85 6.18 27.82 9.68
C ARG A 85 6.41 26.41 9.12
N TYR A 86 5.35 25.61 9.05
CA TYR A 86 5.39 24.31 8.38
C TYR A 86 4.78 24.41 7.00
N ASP A 87 5.50 23.93 5.99
CA ASP A 87 5.07 23.97 4.60
C ASP A 87 5.42 22.66 3.87
N PRO A 88 4.40 21.85 3.55
CA PRO A 88 4.55 20.59 2.82
C PRO A 88 5.23 20.69 1.45
N LYS A 89 5.34 21.88 0.84
CA LYS A 89 5.85 22.12 -0.52
C LYS A 89 6.94 23.20 -0.60
N ALA A 90 7.55 23.59 0.52
CA ALA A 90 8.56 24.66 0.55
C ALA A 90 9.92 24.34 -0.10
N HIS A 91 10.11 23.14 -0.67
CA HIS A 91 11.33 22.76 -1.38
C HIS A 91 11.08 21.65 -2.41
N VAL A 92 12.12 21.26 -3.16
CA VAL A 92 12.02 20.38 -4.34
C VAL A 92 11.88 18.92 -3.93
N ARG A 93 10.96 18.19 -4.58
CA ARG A 93 10.78 16.75 -4.36
C ARG A 93 12.08 15.98 -4.69
N PRO A 94 12.51 15.00 -3.87
CA PRO A 94 11.81 14.39 -2.74
C PRO A 94 11.94 15.11 -1.40
N TRP A 95 12.68 16.21 -1.29
CA TRP A 95 12.90 16.93 -0.03
C TRP A 95 11.90 18.08 0.12
N MET A 96 10.71 17.79 0.65
CA MET A 96 9.64 18.78 0.83
C MET A 96 9.35 18.95 2.33
N LYS A 97 8.08 18.99 2.76
CA LYS A 97 7.66 18.88 4.18
C LYS A 97 8.57 19.63 5.15
N CYS A 98 8.75 20.92 4.88
CA CYS A 98 9.75 21.73 5.56
C CYS A 98 9.19 22.41 6.80
N ILE A 99 10.00 22.51 7.85
CA ILE A 99 9.93 23.68 8.73
C ILE A 99 10.77 24.77 8.07
N VAL A 100 10.14 25.88 7.71
CA VAL A 100 10.80 27.07 7.16
C VAL A 100 10.95 28.09 8.28
N ILE A 101 12.15 28.64 8.43
CA ILE A 101 12.50 29.61 9.48
C ILE A 101 13.04 30.84 8.77
N ASP A 102 12.22 31.88 8.69
CA ASP A 102 12.61 33.17 8.12
C ASP A 102 13.31 34.01 9.20
N VAL A 103 14.47 34.58 8.87
CA VAL A 103 15.22 35.53 9.71
C VAL A 103 14.75 36.94 9.37
N TYR A 104 14.34 37.73 10.37
CA TYR A 104 13.83 39.09 10.15
C TYR A 104 14.10 40.00 11.35
N ASP A 105 13.98 41.32 11.16
CA ASP A 105 14.29 42.33 12.18
C ASP A 105 15.71 42.14 12.77
N GLY A 106 16.69 41.85 11.91
CA GLY A 106 18.08 41.57 12.26
C GLY A 106 18.73 40.47 11.41
N CYS A 107 20.00 40.18 11.69
CA CYS A 107 20.78 39.11 11.05
C CYS A 107 21.41 38.18 12.10
N LEU A 108 21.85 37.00 11.67
CA LEU A 108 22.60 36.06 12.50
C LEU A 108 24.09 36.10 12.14
N ALA A 109 24.92 36.32 13.15
CA ALA A 109 26.37 36.38 13.01
C ALA A 109 26.98 34.97 12.97
N PRO A 110 28.20 34.81 12.40
CA PRO A 110 28.94 33.57 12.51
C PRO A 110 29.07 33.10 13.97
N GLY A 111 28.73 31.84 14.23
CA GLY A 111 28.72 31.26 15.56
C GLY A 111 27.41 31.41 16.33
N ASP A 112 26.47 32.25 15.88
CA ASP A 112 25.11 32.23 16.43
C ASP A 112 24.47 30.86 16.20
N THR A 113 23.55 30.50 17.09
CA THR A 113 22.82 29.24 16.98
C THR A 113 21.35 29.48 16.72
N VAL A 114 20.73 28.57 15.97
CA VAL A 114 19.28 28.43 15.85
C VAL A 114 18.90 27.05 16.39
N THR A 115 18.14 27.04 17.48
CA THR A 115 17.66 25.84 18.15
C THR A 115 16.20 25.58 17.79
N VAL A 116 15.92 24.45 17.13
CA VAL A 116 14.58 23.95 16.83
C VAL A 116 14.27 22.80 17.78
N THR A 117 13.31 22.98 18.69
CA THR A 117 12.85 21.94 19.61
C THR A 117 11.54 21.36 19.08
N LEU A 118 11.63 20.21 18.44
CA LEU A 118 10.49 19.43 17.92
C LEU A 118 9.80 18.70 19.08
N GLY A 119 8.51 18.94 19.28
CA GLY A 119 7.77 18.36 20.40
C GLY A 119 8.20 18.93 21.75
N ASP A 120 8.37 20.25 21.83
CA ASP A 120 8.73 20.95 23.07
C ASP A 120 7.69 20.67 24.16
N ARG A 121 8.15 20.10 25.28
CA ARG A 121 7.35 19.70 26.44
C ARG A 121 7.32 20.78 27.53
N SER A 122 8.00 21.91 27.34
CA SER A 122 8.09 22.99 28.33
C SER A 122 6.72 23.53 28.78
N GLY A 123 5.70 23.45 27.91
CA GLY A 123 4.31 23.81 28.21
C GLY A 123 3.43 22.69 28.74
N GLY A 124 3.97 21.49 29.00
CA GLY A 124 3.23 20.32 29.49
C GLY A 124 2.63 19.42 28.40
N GLY A 125 2.87 19.71 27.11
CA GLY A 125 2.46 18.85 26.01
C GLY A 125 3.21 17.50 25.96
N PRO A 126 2.67 16.49 25.25
CA PRO A 126 3.24 15.14 25.24
C PRO A 126 4.50 14.99 24.36
N GLY A 127 4.81 15.98 23.53
CA GLY A 127 5.87 15.91 22.51
C GLY A 127 5.32 15.66 21.10
N ILE A 128 6.18 15.22 20.18
CA ILE A 128 5.87 14.97 18.76
C ILE A 128 6.04 13.48 18.43
N ARG A 129 5.15 12.90 17.61
CA ARG A 129 5.28 11.51 17.16
C ARG A 129 6.32 11.40 16.03
N ALA A 130 7.31 10.53 16.21
CA ALA A 130 8.26 10.13 15.19
C ALA A 130 7.60 9.35 14.03
N GLN A 131 8.36 9.14 12.94
CA GLN A 131 7.94 8.30 11.82
C GLN A 131 7.49 6.91 12.29
N SER A 132 6.40 6.38 11.73
CA SER A 132 5.77 5.13 12.16
C SER A 132 6.36 3.88 11.51
N PHE A 133 7.29 4.03 10.58
CA PHE A 133 7.89 2.92 9.85
C PHE A 133 9.42 2.97 9.91
N VAL A 134 10.03 1.78 9.91
CA VAL A 134 11.49 1.62 9.95
C VAL A 134 12.16 2.22 8.72
N GLU A 135 13.31 2.84 8.95
CA GLU A 135 14.15 3.45 7.93
C GLU A 135 15.58 3.45 8.46
N SER A 136 16.54 2.92 7.70
CA SER A 136 17.93 2.84 8.15
C SER A 136 18.59 4.21 8.30
N ALA A 137 18.17 5.20 7.50
CA ALA A 137 18.76 6.52 7.42
C ALA A 137 17.71 7.63 7.18
N HIS A 138 16.96 8.00 8.22
CA HIS A 138 16.06 9.15 8.17
C HIS A 138 16.85 10.47 8.28
N GLU A 139 17.02 11.16 7.15
CA GLU A 139 17.74 12.45 7.10
C GLU A 139 16.82 13.63 7.45
N LEU A 140 17.24 14.41 8.43
CA LEU A 140 16.70 15.72 8.75
C LEU A 140 17.50 16.79 7.98
N ARG A 141 17.19 16.94 6.69
CA ARG A 141 17.99 17.76 5.77
C ARG A 141 17.89 19.24 6.08
N VAL A 142 19.02 19.89 6.33
CA VAL A 142 19.08 21.34 6.52
C VAL A 142 19.53 22.03 5.24
N LEU A 143 18.77 23.05 4.84
CA LEU A 143 19.07 23.92 3.72
C LEU A 143 19.12 25.37 4.23
N VAL A 144 20.01 26.18 3.69
CA VAL A 144 20.20 27.57 4.12
C VAL A 144 20.30 28.51 2.92
N ASP A 145 19.61 29.65 3.00
CA ASP A 145 19.85 30.83 2.17
C ASP A 145 20.42 31.92 3.09
N PRO A 146 21.75 32.13 3.07
CA PRO A 146 22.39 33.13 3.92
C PRO A 146 22.19 34.57 3.42
N THR A 147 21.67 34.78 2.21
CA THR A 147 21.75 36.06 1.49
C THR A 147 20.41 36.68 1.12
N ASN A 148 19.29 36.04 1.45
CA ASN A 148 17.96 36.46 1.00
C ASN A 148 17.85 36.50 -0.55
N ALA A 149 18.54 35.58 -1.23
CA ALA A 149 18.52 35.46 -2.69
C ALA A 149 17.42 34.52 -3.18
N CYS A 150 16.63 33.94 -2.26
CA CYS A 150 15.72 32.83 -2.51
C CYS A 150 16.43 31.58 -3.06
N LEU A 151 17.74 31.48 -2.84
CA LEU A 151 18.57 30.36 -3.26
C LEU A 151 19.03 29.61 -2.01
N VAL A 152 18.49 28.41 -1.81
CA VAL A 152 18.84 27.56 -0.67
C VAL A 152 19.87 26.52 -1.07
N GLU A 153 20.90 26.38 -0.26
CA GLU A 153 21.95 25.36 -0.42
C GLU A 153 21.87 24.32 0.70
N ARG A 154 22.14 23.06 0.37
CA ARG A 154 22.16 21.96 1.35
C ARG A 154 23.41 22.07 2.22
N LEU A 155 23.25 21.95 3.53
CA LEU A 155 24.41 21.77 4.41
C LEU A 155 25.17 20.49 4.03
N PRO A 156 26.51 20.49 4.04
CA PRO A 156 27.27 19.32 3.63
C PRO A 156 27.08 18.10 4.55
N SER A 157 26.64 18.31 5.78
CA SER A 157 26.19 17.28 6.71
C SER A 157 24.86 17.70 7.34
N SER A 158 23.97 16.73 7.53
CA SER A 158 22.68 16.89 8.20
C SER A 158 22.47 15.68 9.11
N PRO A 159 21.69 15.81 10.20
CA PRO A 159 21.50 14.69 11.11
C PRO A 159 20.75 13.55 10.43
N VAL A 160 21.22 12.33 10.66
CA VAL A 160 20.60 11.10 10.18
C VAL A 160 20.30 10.23 11.39
N VAL A 161 19.08 9.72 11.48
CA VAL A 161 18.66 8.81 12.54
C VAL A 161 18.10 7.53 11.95
N ALA A 162 18.42 6.38 12.54
CA ALA A 162 17.74 5.15 12.20
C ALA A 162 16.38 5.10 12.89
N ILE A 163 15.32 4.79 12.17
CA ILE A 163 14.02 4.46 12.74
C ILE A 163 13.95 2.93 12.86
N VAL A 164 13.79 2.43 14.08
CA VAL A 164 13.80 1.00 14.40
C VAL A 164 12.42 0.53 14.86
N ALA A 165 12.13 -0.76 14.72
CA ALA A 165 10.87 -1.34 15.13
C ALA A 165 10.69 -1.24 16.66
N GLY A 166 9.43 -1.15 17.11
CA GLY A 166 9.07 -1.30 18.51
C GLY A 166 9.02 -2.76 18.96
N GLU A 167 8.47 -2.97 20.16
CA GLU A 167 8.17 -4.31 20.66
C GLU A 167 7.12 -5.00 19.77
N PRO A 168 7.23 -6.32 19.56
CA PRO A 168 6.22 -7.07 18.82
C PRO A 168 4.86 -6.98 19.51
N THR A 169 3.81 -6.82 18.71
CA THR A 169 2.41 -6.85 19.12
C THR A 169 1.61 -7.93 18.39
N SER A 170 2.16 -8.50 17.32
CA SER A 170 1.53 -9.58 16.56
C SER A 170 2.59 -10.54 16.00
N VAL A 171 2.13 -11.71 15.54
CA VAL A 171 2.94 -12.70 14.83
C VAL A 171 2.42 -12.86 13.41
N VAL A 172 3.32 -12.90 12.43
CA VAL A 172 2.99 -13.20 11.03
C VAL A 172 3.56 -14.57 10.69
N VAL A 173 2.71 -15.43 10.12
CA VAL A 173 3.06 -16.78 9.65
C VAL A 173 2.81 -16.87 8.17
N LEU A 174 3.84 -17.22 7.39
CA LEU A 174 3.75 -17.38 5.94
C LEU A 174 4.19 -18.77 5.50
N THR A 175 3.43 -19.35 4.60
CA THR A 175 3.75 -20.59 3.88
C THR A 175 3.51 -20.40 2.38
N PRO A 176 4.09 -21.24 1.51
CA PRO A 176 3.64 -21.33 0.13
C PRO A 176 2.12 -21.59 0.06
N THR A 177 1.44 -21.07 -0.96
CA THR A 177 0.01 -21.35 -1.16
C THR A 177 -0.19 -22.77 -1.70
N ASP A 178 0.68 -23.24 -2.58
CA ASP A 178 0.67 -24.61 -3.08
C ASP A 178 1.73 -25.45 -2.36
N ALA A 179 1.38 -26.69 -2.00
CA ALA A 179 2.30 -27.71 -1.52
C ALA A 179 2.04 -29.04 -2.24
N VAL A 180 2.98 -29.99 -2.15
CA VAL A 180 2.79 -31.36 -2.62
C VAL A 180 2.81 -32.28 -1.40
N ALA A 181 1.86 -33.19 -1.31
CA ALA A 181 1.80 -34.16 -0.21
C ALA A 181 3.09 -34.99 -0.16
N GLY A 182 3.67 -35.11 1.05
CA GLY A 182 4.95 -35.75 1.31
C GLY A 182 6.18 -34.86 1.12
N GLU A 183 6.06 -33.71 0.45
CA GLU A 183 7.16 -32.76 0.30
C GLU A 183 7.20 -31.76 1.49
N PRO A 184 8.38 -31.43 2.02
CA PRO A 184 8.52 -30.44 3.07
C PRO A 184 8.33 -29.01 2.53
N VAL A 185 7.67 -28.16 3.31
CA VAL A 185 7.55 -26.71 3.06
C VAL A 185 8.07 -25.90 4.25
N GLU A 186 8.78 -24.82 3.97
CA GLU A 186 9.24 -23.88 4.99
C GLU A 186 8.05 -23.05 5.53
N VAL A 187 8.01 -22.88 6.85
CA VAL A 187 7.11 -21.98 7.57
C VAL A 187 7.92 -20.77 8.03
N PHE A 188 7.67 -19.62 7.41
CA PHE A 188 8.28 -18.37 7.83
C PHE A 188 7.47 -17.74 8.97
N VAL A 189 8.18 -17.24 9.99
CA VAL A 189 7.58 -16.57 11.14
C VAL A 189 8.37 -15.32 11.47
N LYS A 190 7.68 -14.20 11.67
CA LYS A 190 8.23 -12.95 12.21
C LYS A 190 7.25 -12.35 13.22
N GLY A 191 7.73 -11.46 14.07
CA GLY A 191 6.85 -10.57 14.81
C GLY A 191 6.62 -9.28 14.01
N GLU A 192 5.58 -8.54 14.38
CA GLU A 192 5.39 -7.17 13.93
C GLU A 192 5.05 -6.25 15.09
N ASP A 193 5.61 -5.03 15.09
CA ASP A 193 5.24 -3.99 16.04
C ASP A 193 3.85 -3.41 15.72
N ARG A 194 3.38 -2.47 16.56
CA ARG A 194 2.04 -1.86 16.41
C ARG A 194 1.79 -1.14 15.07
N TRP A 195 2.82 -0.86 14.29
CA TRP A 195 2.75 -0.22 12.98
C TRP A 195 3.03 -1.20 11.84
N GLY A 196 3.13 -2.49 12.14
CA GLY A 196 3.46 -3.54 11.19
C GLY A 196 4.96 -3.64 10.90
N ASN A 197 5.87 -2.97 11.62
CA ASN A 197 7.31 -3.11 11.35
C ASN A 197 7.80 -4.51 11.73
N PRO A 198 8.61 -5.18 10.89
CA PRO A 198 9.10 -6.51 11.20
C PRO A 198 10.01 -6.48 12.42
N THR A 199 9.79 -7.43 13.32
CA THR A 199 10.65 -7.76 14.46
C THR A 199 11.08 -9.23 14.35
N PRO A 200 12.09 -9.66 15.12
CA PRO A 200 12.30 -11.10 15.34
C PRO A 200 11.00 -11.77 15.82
N ALA A 201 10.78 -13.02 15.41
CA ALA A 201 9.68 -13.83 15.92
C ALA A 201 9.80 -13.97 17.44
N PRO A 202 8.70 -13.83 18.20
CA PRO A 202 8.73 -14.09 19.63
C PRO A 202 9.23 -15.52 19.92
N PRO A 203 10.23 -15.70 20.81
CA PRO A 203 10.87 -17.00 21.02
C PRO A 203 9.95 -18.04 21.68
N ASP A 204 8.89 -17.58 22.34
CA ASP A 204 7.85 -18.39 22.98
C ASP A 204 6.61 -18.62 22.09
N ALA A 205 6.61 -18.11 20.85
CA ALA A 205 5.54 -18.40 19.91
C ALA A 205 5.57 -19.88 19.49
N THR A 206 4.41 -20.53 19.57
CA THR A 206 4.24 -21.95 19.20
C THR A 206 3.45 -22.06 17.90
N LEU A 207 3.72 -23.09 17.10
CA LEU A 207 3.07 -23.28 15.80
C LEU A 207 2.25 -24.57 15.80
N THR A 208 1.05 -24.50 15.21
CA THR A 208 0.16 -25.65 15.04
C THR A 208 -0.44 -25.67 13.64
N TRP A 209 -0.67 -26.86 13.09
CA TRP A 209 -1.47 -27.03 11.87
C TRP A 209 -2.95 -27.02 12.19
N GLU A 210 -3.74 -26.22 11.46
CA GLU A 210 -5.20 -26.24 11.49
C GLU A 210 -5.70 -26.48 10.06
N GLY A 211 -6.27 -27.66 9.80
CA GLY A 211 -6.73 -28.05 8.48
C GLY A 211 -7.01 -29.53 8.33
N GLU A 212 -7.18 -29.95 7.09
CA GLU A 212 -7.37 -31.34 6.70
C GLU A 212 -6.06 -32.13 6.75
N GLY A 213 -6.18 -33.45 6.96
CA GLY A 213 -5.06 -34.39 6.87
C GLY A 213 -4.11 -34.37 8.08
N LEU A 214 -3.23 -35.38 8.11
CA LEU A 214 -2.15 -35.46 9.08
C LEU A 214 -0.98 -34.58 8.62
N ALA A 215 -0.54 -33.67 9.49
CA ALA A 215 0.60 -32.80 9.25
C ALA A 215 1.68 -33.01 10.31
N ARG A 216 2.94 -33.00 9.86
CA ARG A 216 4.12 -33.00 10.73
C ARG A 216 4.76 -31.62 10.67
N LEU A 217 4.91 -30.98 11.82
CA LEU A 217 5.52 -29.65 11.94
C LEU A 217 6.70 -29.73 12.91
N GLU A 218 7.91 -29.63 12.39
CA GLU A 218 9.17 -29.72 13.14
C GLU A 218 10.01 -28.47 12.87
N ASP A 219 10.36 -27.74 13.94
CA ASP A 219 11.03 -26.43 13.96
C ASP A 219 10.33 -25.33 13.14
N ARG A 220 10.42 -25.41 11.81
CA ARG A 220 9.77 -24.54 10.81
C ARG A 220 9.51 -25.26 9.50
N THR A 221 9.44 -26.59 9.53
CA THR A 221 9.19 -27.41 8.35
C THR A 221 7.87 -28.12 8.52
N LEU A 222 6.93 -27.84 7.62
CA LEU A 222 5.63 -28.50 7.54
C LEU A 222 5.70 -29.60 6.47
N THR A 223 5.15 -30.77 6.75
CA THR A 223 4.93 -31.83 5.75
C THR A 223 3.54 -32.40 5.92
N LEU A 224 2.73 -32.38 4.86
CA LEU A 224 1.40 -32.97 4.87
C LEU A 224 1.47 -34.39 4.31
N ALA A 225 0.89 -35.36 5.01
CA ALA A 225 0.94 -36.76 4.60
C ALA A 225 0.03 -37.09 3.41
N ALA A 226 -0.99 -36.26 3.16
CA ALA A 226 -1.98 -36.44 2.10
C ALA A 226 -2.42 -35.08 1.55
N PRO A 227 -3.05 -35.05 0.36
CA PRO A 227 -3.69 -33.84 -0.16
C PRO A 227 -4.74 -33.31 0.82
N GLY A 228 -4.83 -31.99 0.91
CA GLY A 228 -5.74 -31.32 1.83
C GLY A 228 -5.47 -29.82 1.94
N ARG A 229 -6.35 -29.12 2.64
CA ARG A 229 -6.27 -27.66 2.83
C ARG A 229 -6.17 -27.29 4.29
N GLY A 230 -5.45 -26.22 4.59
CA GLY A 230 -5.36 -25.69 5.94
C GLY A 230 -4.45 -24.48 6.03
N ARG A 231 -3.90 -24.27 7.23
CA ARG A 231 -2.93 -23.21 7.51
C ARG A 231 -2.11 -23.56 8.76
N VAL A 232 -0.96 -22.92 8.87
CA VAL A 232 -0.22 -22.89 10.13
C VAL A 232 -0.72 -21.72 10.97
N VAL A 233 -0.91 -21.94 12.26
CA VAL A 233 -1.35 -20.93 13.23
C VAL A 233 -0.30 -20.78 14.30
N ALA A 234 0.14 -19.54 14.55
CA ALA A 234 0.96 -19.23 15.70
C ALA A 234 0.09 -18.92 16.92
N ARG A 235 0.55 -19.35 18.10
CA ARG A 235 -0.02 -18.99 19.40
C ARG A 235 1.04 -18.29 20.24
N TRP A 236 0.71 -17.10 20.70
CA TRP A 236 1.60 -16.25 21.48
C TRP A 236 0.79 -15.36 22.42
N GLN A 237 1.20 -15.29 23.69
CA GLN A 237 0.49 -14.54 24.75
C GLN A 237 -1.02 -14.86 24.88
N GLY A 238 -1.42 -16.09 24.56
CA GLY A 238 -2.83 -16.52 24.60
C GLY A 238 -3.64 -16.19 23.34
N GLU A 239 -3.08 -15.42 22.41
CA GLU A 239 -3.71 -15.02 21.15
C GLU A 239 -3.39 -16.00 20.01
N ARG A 240 -4.29 -16.05 19.01
CA ARG A 240 -4.11 -16.83 17.76
C ARG A 240 -3.75 -15.91 16.60
N TYR A 241 -2.74 -16.30 15.84
CA TYR A 241 -2.28 -15.63 14.62
C TYR A 241 -2.29 -16.62 13.45
N PRO A 242 -3.39 -16.72 12.69
CA PRO A 242 -3.48 -17.61 11.55
C PRO A 242 -2.60 -17.12 10.39
N GLY A 243 -1.83 -18.02 9.79
CA GLY A 243 -1.11 -17.75 8.56
C GLY A 243 -1.99 -17.79 7.32
N ASN A 244 -1.38 -17.58 6.16
CA ASN A 244 -2.07 -17.72 4.89
C ASN A 244 -2.53 -19.16 4.62
N PRO A 245 -3.57 -19.35 3.81
CA PRO A 245 -4.00 -20.68 3.36
C PRO A 245 -2.89 -21.41 2.61
N LEU A 246 -2.86 -22.72 2.80
CA LEU A 246 -2.04 -23.68 2.07
C LEU A 246 -2.93 -24.80 1.54
N THR A 247 -2.73 -25.16 0.27
CA THR A 247 -3.38 -26.25 -0.44
C THR A 247 -2.33 -27.29 -0.84
N ALA A 248 -2.36 -28.46 -0.21
CA ALA A 248 -1.51 -29.59 -0.54
C ALA A 248 -2.16 -30.46 -1.63
N LEU A 249 -1.44 -30.68 -2.73
CA LEU A 249 -1.88 -31.44 -3.89
C LEU A 249 -1.19 -32.81 -3.93
N ALA A 250 -1.80 -33.77 -4.62
CA ALA A 250 -1.21 -35.11 -4.79
C ALA A 250 0.05 -35.10 -5.67
N ARG A 251 0.15 -34.11 -6.57
CA ARG A 251 1.29 -33.88 -7.45
C ARG A 251 1.42 -32.39 -7.70
N ALA A 252 2.62 -31.96 -8.07
CA ALA A 252 2.86 -30.59 -8.48
C ALA A 252 1.86 -30.14 -9.56
N PRO A 253 1.22 -28.96 -9.41
CA PRO A 253 0.33 -28.44 -10.44
C PRO A 253 1.15 -27.94 -11.63
N ALA A 254 0.53 -27.92 -12.81
CA ALA A 254 1.16 -27.38 -14.02
C ALA A 254 1.40 -25.87 -13.92
N LEU A 255 0.54 -25.15 -13.19
CA LEU A 255 0.70 -23.74 -12.84
C LEU A 255 0.76 -23.64 -11.32
N ARG A 256 1.85 -23.06 -10.81
CA ARG A 256 2.06 -22.77 -9.39
C ARG A 256 1.76 -21.30 -9.11
N ARG A 257 1.35 -21.03 -7.87
CA ARG A 257 1.10 -19.70 -7.34
C ARG A 257 2.39 -19.07 -6.80
N TYR A 258 2.73 -17.91 -7.34
CA TYR A 258 3.86 -17.09 -6.89
C TYR A 258 3.38 -15.70 -6.49
N TRP A 259 3.76 -15.23 -5.30
CA TRP A 259 3.34 -13.94 -4.76
C TRP A 259 4.35 -12.86 -5.12
N GLY A 260 3.86 -11.73 -5.62
CA GLY A 260 4.71 -10.62 -5.98
C GLY A 260 4.14 -9.24 -5.67
N ASP A 261 5.08 -8.31 -5.53
CA ASP A 261 4.86 -6.87 -5.53
C ASP A 261 5.71 -6.27 -6.65
N LEU A 262 5.06 -5.93 -7.75
CA LEU A 262 5.67 -5.45 -8.98
C LEU A 262 5.73 -3.92 -9.05
N HIS A 263 5.26 -3.22 -8.02
CA HIS A 263 5.18 -1.77 -8.00
C HIS A 263 5.40 -1.20 -6.60
N ALA A 264 6.62 -0.72 -6.36
CA ALA A 264 6.99 0.11 -5.23
C ALA A 264 8.30 0.86 -5.53
N GLN A 265 8.68 1.78 -4.63
CA GLN A 265 9.74 2.76 -4.85
C GLN A 265 10.77 2.77 -3.72
N SER A 266 12.02 3.07 -4.09
CA SER A 266 13.17 3.24 -3.19
C SER A 266 13.59 4.71 -3.11
N ASP A 267 14.72 4.97 -2.45
CA ASP A 267 15.38 6.28 -2.39
C ASP A 267 15.95 6.79 -3.73
N ALA A 268 15.89 5.97 -4.80
CA ALA A 268 16.16 6.42 -6.16
C ALA A 268 15.19 7.54 -6.60
N THR A 269 13.98 7.56 -6.05
CA THR A 269 12.93 8.52 -6.43
C THR A 269 12.30 9.16 -5.19
N VAL A 270 11.07 8.80 -4.82
CA VAL A 270 10.31 9.42 -3.72
C VAL A 270 10.22 8.54 -2.48
N GLY A 271 10.54 7.25 -2.58
CA GLY A 271 10.51 6.28 -1.48
C GLY A 271 11.70 6.38 -0.54
N THR A 272 11.79 5.50 0.45
CA THR A 272 12.90 5.41 1.42
C THR A 272 13.71 4.12 1.25
N GLY A 273 14.95 4.11 1.75
CA GLY A 273 15.86 2.97 1.67
C GLY A 273 16.45 2.76 0.28
N THR A 274 17.65 2.20 0.23
CA THR A 274 18.37 1.88 -1.02
C THR A 274 17.65 0.77 -1.81
N GLU A 275 17.97 0.59 -3.09
CA GLU A 275 17.44 -0.53 -3.89
C GLU A 275 17.81 -1.90 -3.30
N VAL A 276 18.97 -2.00 -2.65
CA VAL A 276 19.43 -3.21 -1.96
C VAL A 276 18.55 -3.50 -0.75
N GLU A 277 18.25 -2.50 0.09
CA GLU A 277 17.35 -2.64 1.22
C GLU A 277 15.93 -2.99 0.76
N TYR A 278 15.47 -2.37 -0.32
CA TYR A 278 14.18 -2.61 -0.96
C TYR A 278 13.99 -4.08 -1.38
N PHE A 279 14.91 -4.63 -2.20
CA PHE A 279 14.80 -6.03 -2.64
C PHE A 279 15.05 -7.02 -1.49
N ARG A 280 15.96 -6.70 -0.56
CA ARG A 280 16.20 -7.53 0.62
C ARG A 280 14.95 -7.61 1.50
N PHE A 281 14.25 -6.49 1.72
CA PHE A 281 13.01 -6.49 2.50
C PHE A 281 11.96 -7.40 1.87
N GLY A 282 11.71 -7.25 0.57
CA GLY A 282 10.70 -8.05 -0.12
C GLY A 282 11.00 -9.55 -0.10
N ARG A 283 12.27 -9.93 -0.32
CA ARG A 283 12.73 -11.33 -0.26
C ARG A 283 12.68 -11.91 1.16
N ASP A 284 13.21 -11.18 2.14
CA ASP A 284 13.52 -11.75 3.46
C ASP A 284 12.43 -11.49 4.52
N GLN A 285 11.69 -10.38 4.41
CA GLN A 285 10.68 -9.96 5.39
C GLN A 285 9.24 -10.12 4.90
N ALA A 286 8.99 -9.80 3.63
CA ALA A 286 7.68 -10.00 3.00
C ALA A 286 7.56 -11.39 2.34
N ARG A 287 8.67 -12.10 2.15
CA ARG A 287 8.77 -13.44 1.53
C ARG A 287 8.09 -13.51 0.16
N LEU A 288 8.31 -12.49 -0.67
CA LEU A 288 7.82 -12.45 -2.05
C LEU A 288 8.64 -13.38 -2.95
N ASP A 289 7.98 -14.00 -3.92
CA ASP A 289 8.59 -14.82 -4.96
C ASP A 289 9.05 -13.96 -6.15
N VAL A 290 8.28 -12.89 -6.45
CA VAL A 290 8.47 -12.04 -7.63
C VAL A 290 8.45 -10.56 -7.23
N MET A 291 9.38 -9.77 -7.78
CA MET A 291 9.41 -8.32 -7.57
C MET A 291 9.81 -7.52 -8.80
N SER A 292 9.45 -6.24 -8.79
CA SER A 292 10.02 -5.22 -9.67
C SER A 292 10.18 -3.91 -8.90
N HIS A 293 10.90 -2.95 -9.47
CA HIS A 293 10.97 -1.58 -8.98
C HIS A 293 10.20 -0.69 -9.96
N GLN A 294 9.59 0.38 -9.44
CA GLN A 294 8.78 1.30 -10.25
C GLN A 294 9.00 2.73 -9.76
N GLY A 295 10.25 3.18 -9.72
CA GLY A 295 10.54 4.59 -9.45
C GLY A 295 10.00 5.48 -10.57
N ASN A 296 9.49 6.68 -10.22
CA ASN A 296 9.12 7.70 -11.20
C ASN A 296 10.27 8.00 -12.17
N ASP A 297 10.06 7.72 -13.45
CA ASP A 297 11.04 7.82 -14.54
C ASP A 297 11.75 9.20 -14.64
N PHE A 298 11.01 10.30 -14.44
CA PHE A 298 11.53 11.66 -14.59
C PHE A 298 12.40 12.10 -13.40
N GLN A 299 12.56 11.24 -12.38
CA GLN A 299 13.45 11.43 -11.23
C GLN A 299 14.70 10.54 -11.29
N MET A 300 14.76 9.59 -12.23
CA MET A 300 15.86 8.64 -12.32
C MET A 300 16.87 9.09 -13.35
N THR A 301 18.10 9.38 -12.93
CA THR A 301 19.21 9.63 -13.86
C THR A 301 19.66 8.34 -14.56
N ASP A 302 20.56 8.44 -15.55
CA ASP A 302 21.16 7.25 -16.17
C ASP A 302 22.07 6.48 -15.19
N GLU A 303 22.57 7.14 -14.15
CA GLU A 303 23.28 6.49 -13.05
C GLU A 303 22.32 5.70 -12.16
N ASP A 304 21.18 6.28 -11.78
CA ASP A 304 20.16 5.58 -10.98
C ASP A 304 19.63 4.36 -11.74
N TRP A 305 19.38 4.47 -13.05
CA TRP A 305 18.96 3.33 -13.87
C TRP A 305 20.02 2.22 -13.91
N ARG A 306 21.31 2.56 -14.01
CA ARG A 306 22.39 1.56 -13.93
C ARG A 306 22.49 0.93 -12.55
N ARG A 307 22.35 1.70 -11.48
CA ARG A 307 22.36 1.20 -10.09
C ARG A 307 21.21 0.22 -9.86
N LEU A 308 20.00 0.56 -10.31
CA LEU A 308 18.84 -0.32 -10.23
C LEU A 308 19.09 -1.63 -10.99
N GLN A 309 19.58 -1.58 -12.22
CA GLN A 309 19.86 -2.79 -12.99
C GLN A 309 20.91 -3.68 -12.34
N ALA A 310 21.93 -3.11 -11.71
CA ALA A 310 22.90 -3.88 -10.94
C ALA A 310 22.26 -4.57 -9.73
N ALA A 311 21.39 -3.87 -8.99
CA ALA A 311 20.65 -4.46 -7.87
C ALA A 311 19.69 -5.57 -8.33
N VAL A 312 18.99 -5.38 -9.46
CA VAL A 312 18.13 -6.41 -10.05
C VAL A 312 18.94 -7.66 -10.39
N ALA A 313 20.10 -7.51 -11.01
CA ALA A 313 20.98 -8.63 -11.35
C ALA A 313 21.57 -9.33 -10.12
N GLU A 314 21.85 -8.60 -9.04
CA GLU A 314 22.32 -9.16 -7.77
C GLU A 314 21.27 -10.04 -7.09
N PHE A 315 20.01 -9.60 -7.09
CA PHE A 315 18.94 -10.27 -6.34
C PHE A 315 18.20 -11.34 -7.14
N HIS A 316 18.21 -11.27 -8.47
CA HIS A 316 17.53 -12.23 -9.30
C HIS A 316 18.16 -13.63 -9.21
N GLU A 317 17.35 -14.61 -8.83
CA GLU A 317 17.73 -16.02 -8.81
C GLU A 317 16.51 -16.87 -9.22
N ASP A 318 16.56 -17.47 -10.42
CA ASP A 318 15.54 -18.42 -10.87
C ASP A 318 15.36 -19.56 -9.86
N GLY A 319 14.11 -19.94 -9.58
CA GLY A 319 13.74 -20.94 -8.60
C GLY A 319 13.64 -20.43 -7.16
N ARG A 320 14.06 -19.17 -6.90
CA ARG A 320 14.08 -18.61 -5.54
C ARG A 320 13.47 -17.21 -5.43
N PHE A 321 13.88 -16.27 -6.28
CA PHE A 321 13.44 -14.88 -6.22
C PHE A 321 13.59 -14.22 -7.61
N VAL A 322 12.48 -14.04 -8.31
CA VAL A 322 12.48 -13.46 -9.66
C VAL A 322 12.33 -11.95 -9.57
N VAL A 323 13.32 -11.21 -10.08
CA VAL A 323 13.31 -9.75 -10.07
C VAL A 323 13.34 -9.22 -11.50
N PHE A 324 12.46 -8.27 -11.80
CA PHE A 324 12.39 -7.58 -13.09
C PHE A 324 12.86 -6.12 -12.98
N PRO A 325 13.65 -5.62 -13.93
CA PRO A 325 13.86 -4.18 -14.06
C PRO A 325 12.57 -3.50 -14.52
N GLY A 326 12.26 -2.34 -13.92
CA GLY A 326 11.04 -1.59 -14.22
C GLY A 326 11.14 -0.14 -13.77
N PHE A 327 10.22 0.68 -14.25
CA PHE A 327 10.06 2.08 -13.86
C PHE A 327 8.61 2.54 -14.06
N GLU A 328 8.16 3.43 -13.19
CA GLU A 328 6.85 4.07 -13.31
C GLU A 328 6.99 5.22 -14.31
N TRP A 329 6.49 5.05 -15.54
CA TRP A 329 6.36 6.15 -16.49
C TRP A 329 5.22 7.06 -16.05
N SER A 330 5.54 8.30 -15.70
CA SER A 330 4.76 9.10 -14.76
C SER A 330 4.34 10.46 -15.33
N ALA A 331 3.76 10.45 -16.54
CA ALA A 331 3.27 11.67 -17.18
C ALA A 331 1.98 12.20 -16.54
N ASN A 332 1.66 13.47 -16.80
CA ASN A 332 0.37 14.04 -16.42
C ASN A 332 -0.81 13.24 -16.99
N THR A 333 -1.89 13.06 -16.21
CA THR A 333 -3.08 12.30 -16.63
C THR A 333 -3.58 12.66 -18.04
N PRO A 334 -3.72 13.95 -18.44
CA PRO A 334 -4.13 14.30 -19.81
C PRO A 334 -3.20 13.83 -20.93
N ALA A 335 -1.96 13.47 -20.59
CA ALA A 335 -0.94 12.93 -21.50
C ALA A 335 -0.79 11.40 -21.38
N GLY A 336 -1.63 10.75 -20.57
CA GLY A 336 -1.64 9.32 -20.39
C GLY A 336 -1.67 8.88 -18.94
N GLY A 337 -1.12 9.64 -18.00
CA GLY A 337 -1.03 9.21 -16.59
C GLY A 337 -0.01 8.13 -16.29
N ASP A 338 0.08 7.73 -15.03
CA ASP A 338 1.13 6.83 -14.55
C ASP A 338 0.96 5.39 -15.13
N ARG A 339 2.07 4.76 -15.56
CA ARG A 339 2.15 3.40 -16.15
C ARG A 339 3.38 2.67 -15.61
N ASN A 340 3.20 1.45 -15.12
CA ASN A 340 4.32 0.59 -14.75
C ASN A 340 4.89 -0.09 -15.98
N VAL A 341 6.13 0.22 -16.33
CA VAL A 341 6.88 -0.43 -17.42
C VAL A 341 7.74 -1.52 -16.80
N ILE A 342 7.53 -2.77 -17.21
CA ILE A 342 8.29 -3.92 -16.70
C ILE A 342 9.00 -4.57 -17.87
N TYR A 343 10.32 -4.70 -17.72
CA TYR A 343 11.17 -5.37 -18.68
C TYR A 343 11.44 -6.80 -18.24
N ARG A 344 11.58 -7.69 -19.23
CA ARG A 344 11.92 -9.08 -18.95
C ARG A 344 13.35 -9.24 -18.45
N GLU A 345 14.27 -8.38 -18.87
CA GLU A 345 15.71 -8.49 -18.61
C GLU A 345 16.37 -7.11 -18.49
N GLU A 346 17.55 -7.08 -17.89
CA GLU A 346 18.44 -5.91 -17.83
C GLU A 346 19.04 -5.60 -19.22
N GLY A 347 19.71 -4.45 -19.34
CA GLY A 347 20.31 -3.92 -20.56
C GLY A 347 19.38 -3.04 -21.41
N LEU A 348 18.10 -2.93 -21.05
CA LEU A 348 17.10 -2.16 -21.80
C LEU A 348 17.07 -0.67 -21.39
N PRO A 349 16.69 0.24 -22.30
CA PRO A 349 16.70 1.68 -22.02
C PRO A 349 15.58 2.09 -21.07
N ILE A 350 15.83 3.11 -20.25
CA ILE A 350 14.76 3.84 -19.56
C ILE A 350 14.16 4.89 -20.51
N LEU A 351 12.84 4.92 -20.64
CA LEU A 351 12.12 5.89 -21.47
C LEU A 351 11.38 6.85 -20.55
N ARG A 352 11.85 8.09 -20.43
CA ARG A 352 11.29 9.04 -19.47
C ARG A 352 10.20 9.88 -20.12
N SER A 353 9.11 10.12 -19.40
CA SER A 353 8.07 11.09 -19.68
C SER A 353 8.57 12.55 -19.66
N SER A 354 9.64 12.85 -18.92
CA SER A 354 10.19 14.20 -18.77
C SER A 354 11.60 14.20 -18.15
N HIS A 355 12.35 15.28 -18.35
CA HIS A 355 13.67 15.53 -17.70
C HIS A 355 13.60 16.60 -16.60
N TRP A 356 12.40 17.03 -16.19
CA TRP A 356 12.20 18.20 -15.33
C TRP A 356 12.90 18.16 -13.96
N GLN A 357 13.07 16.97 -13.36
CA GLN A 357 13.79 16.82 -12.07
C GLN A 357 15.21 16.25 -12.23
N ILE A 358 15.67 16.10 -13.46
CA ILE A 358 17.01 15.63 -13.82
C ILE A 358 17.59 16.50 -14.95
N PRO A 359 17.62 17.84 -14.79
CA PRO A 359 17.97 18.76 -15.88
C PRO A 359 19.36 18.53 -16.49
N ASP A 360 20.27 17.89 -15.73
CA ASP A 360 21.63 17.56 -16.17
C ASP A 360 21.70 16.24 -16.97
N THR A 361 20.60 15.46 -17.06
CA THR A 361 20.51 14.28 -17.92
C THR A 361 20.09 14.72 -19.32
N PRO A 362 20.91 14.52 -20.37
CA PRO A 362 20.57 14.96 -21.73
C PRO A 362 19.36 14.24 -22.30
N GLU A 363 18.54 14.95 -23.07
CA GLU A 363 17.50 14.36 -23.92
C GLU A 363 18.11 13.68 -25.15
N ASP A 364 17.42 12.67 -25.68
CA ASP A 364 17.83 11.93 -26.88
C ASP A 364 16.60 11.42 -27.67
N GLU A 365 16.83 10.58 -28.69
CA GLU A 365 15.74 10.01 -29.50
C GLU A 365 14.74 9.15 -28.69
N ARG A 366 15.16 8.64 -27.53
CA ARG A 366 14.38 7.76 -26.64
C ARG A 366 13.60 8.54 -25.60
N THR A 367 14.07 9.72 -25.16
CA THR A 367 13.43 10.52 -24.11
C THR A 367 13.51 12.04 -24.36
N PRO A 368 12.44 12.84 -24.12
CA PRO A 368 11.19 12.51 -23.42
C PRO A 368 10.16 11.80 -24.29
N ALA A 369 9.71 10.63 -23.86
CA ALA A 369 8.67 9.82 -24.45
C ALA A 369 7.30 10.30 -23.95
N HIS A 370 6.79 11.40 -24.51
CA HIS A 370 5.56 12.07 -24.09
C HIS A 370 4.73 12.54 -25.30
N PRO A 371 3.40 12.30 -25.37
CA PRO A 371 2.53 11.60 -24.41
C PRO A 371 2.62 10.06 -24.50
N ALA A 372 1.69 9.31 -23.89
CA ALA A 372 1.77 7.85 -23.74
C ALA A 372 1.77 7.05 -25.06
N ASP A 373 1.18 7.57 -26.12
CA ASP A 373 1.30 6.99 -27.48
C ASP A 373 2.74 7.06 -28.01
N VAL A 374 3.47 8.13 -27.68
CA VAL A 374 4.91 8.26 -27.98
C VAL A 374 5.72 7.29 -27.12
N LEU A 375 5.35 7.04 -25.86
CA LEU A 375 5.94 5.96 -25.06
C LEU A 375 5.82 4.63 -25.79
N VAL A 376 4.61 4.26 -26.22
CA VAL A 376 4.36 3.00 -26.94
C VAL A 376 5.19 2.92 -28.23
N GLN A 377 5.23 3.99 -29.02
CA GLN A 377 6.04 4.05 -30.24
C GLN A 377 7.53 3.84 -29.97
N ARG A 378 8.08 4.48 -28.93
CA ARG A 378 9.50 4.37 -28.58
C ARG A 378 9.84 3.03 -27.94
N LEU A 379 8.92 2.43 -27.18
CA LEU A 379 9.07 1.05 -26.72
C LEU A 379 9.18 0.10 -27.90
N ARG A 380 8.31 0.19 -28.91
CA ARG A 380 8.41 -0.64 -30.13
C ARG A 380 9.70 -0.39 -30.92
N ALA A 381 10.19 0.85 -30.94
CA ALA A 381 11.40 1.21 -31.69
C ALA A 381 12.71 0.78 -31.01
N HIS A 382 12.75 0.81 -29.66
CA HIS A 382 13.99 0.66 -28.90
C HIS A 382 14.03 -0.54 -27.96
N VAL A 383 12.93 -1.28 -27.82
CA VAL A 383 12.86 -2.50 -27.00
C VAL A 383 12.46 -3.67 -27.89
N PRO A 384 13.19 -4.81 -27.86
CA PRO A 384 12.83 -5.98 -28.64
C PRO A 384 11.43 -6.49 -28.31
N GLU A 385 10.73 -6.98 -29.33
CA GLU A 385 9.38 -7.53 -29.19
C GLU A 385 9.33 -8.62 -28.11
N GLY A 386 8.28 -8.58 -27.29
CA GLY A 386 8.07 -9.57 -26.23
C GLY A 386 8.98 -9.41 -24.99
N LYS A 387 9.77 -8.33 -24.89
CA LYS A 387 10.60 -8.04 -23.71
C LYS A 387 10.07 -6.93 -22.81
N VAL A 388 8.94 -6.31 -23.15
CA VAL A 388 8.27 -5.30 -22.33
C VAL A 388 6.80 -5.66 -22.13
N LEU A 389 6.33 -5.42 -20.91
CA LEU A 389 4.91 -5.35 -20.59
C LEU A 389 4.64 -4.01 -19.91
N VAL A 390 3.43 -3.48 -20.06
CA VAL A 390 3.00 -2.28 -19.36
C VAL A 390 1.71 -2.56 -18.59
N ALA A 391 1.62 -2.01 -17.39
CA ALA A 391 0.41 -2.02 -16.59
C ALA A 391 -0.09 -0.59 -16.35
N ALA A 392 -1.34 -0.34 -16.71
CA ALA A 392 -2.00 0.91 -16.37
C ALA A 392 -2.34 0.91 -14.87
N HIS A 393 -2.05 2.01 -14.17
CA HIS A 393 -2.33 2.08 -12.74
C HIS A 393 -2.82 3.48 -12.32
N CYS A 394 -3.20 3.60 -11.06
CA CYS A 394 -3.61 4.86 -10.47
C CYS A 394 -2.74 5.22 -9.26
N GLY A 395 -1.58 5.82 -9.52
CA GLY A 395 -0.73 6.42 -8.50
C GLY A 395 -1.17 7.84 -8.14
N GLY A 396 -0.22 8.76 -8.19
CA GLY A 396 -0.48 10.19 -8.06
C GLY A 396 -1.27 10.77 -9.25
N ARG A 397 -1.27 10.10 -10.39
CA ARG A 397 -1.95 10.48 -11.62
C ARG A 397 -2.53 9.21 -12.22
N TYR A 398 -3.84 9.18 -12.43
CA TYR A 398 -4.43 7.97 -13.00
C TYR A 398 -4.09 7.83 -14.48
N ALA A 399 -3.87 6.59 -14.92
CA ALA A 399 -3.75 6.23 -16.33
C ALA A 399 -5.07 6.52 -17.08
N ASP A 400 -5.02 7.40 -18.08
CA ASP A 400 -6.15 7.70 -18.95
C ASP A 400 -6.25 6.66 -20.09
N ILE A 401 -6.73 5.46 -19.74
CA ILE A 401 -6.88 4.35 -20.69
C ILE A 401 -8.01 4.57 -21.70
N HIS A 402 -8.89 5.56 -21.46
CA HIS A 402 -9.90 5.97 -22.43
C HIS A 402 -9.27 6.65 -23.66
N ARG A 403 -8.11 7.28 -23.50
CA ARG A 403 -7.42 7.95 -24.60
C ARG A 403 -6.17 7.21 -25.04
N TYR A 404 -5.44 6.62 -24.10
CA TYR A 404 -4.14 6.03 -24.33
C TYR A 404 -4.13 4.59 -23.80
N PHE A 405 -4.28 3.64 -24.72
CA PHE A 405 -4.19 2.22 -24.41
C PHE A 405 -3.72 1.43 -25.64
N ASP A 406 -2.62 0.70 -25.52
CA ASP A 406 -2.13 -0.23 -26.53
C ASP A 406 -2.34 -1.70 -26.11
N PRO A 407 -3.25 -2.47 -26.72
CA PRO A 407 -3.62 -3.82 -26.25
C PRO A 407 -2.53 -4.89 -26.41
N GLU A 408 -1.46 -4.61 -27.18
CA GLU A 408 -0.35 -5.54 -27.36
C GLU A 408 0.68 -5.43 -26.23
N ILE A 409 0.91 -4.21 -25.74
CA ILE A 409 1.90 -3.90 -24.70
C ILE A 409 1.24 -3.73 -23.32
N GLU A 410 0.12 -3.02 -23.25
CA GLU A 410 -0.66 -2.78 -22.02
C GLU A 410 -1.57 -3.98 -21.74
N ARG A 411 -1.05 -4.94 -20.99
CA ARG A 411 -1.71 -6.25 -20.76
C ARG A 411 -2.44 -6.33 -19.43
N LEU A 412 -2.11 -5.45 -18.48
CA LEU A 412 -2.56 -5.51 -17.09
C LEU A 412 -3.11 -4.15 -16.63
N VAL A 413 -4.05 -4.20 -15.68
CA VAL A 413 -4.51 -3.05 -14.91
C VAL A 413 -4.26 -3.30 -13.42
N GLU A 414 -3.66 -2.33 -12.75
CA GLU A 414 -3.46 -2.36 -11.30
C GLU A 414 -4.69 -1.78 -10.59
N VAL A 415 -5.41 -2.64 -9.86
CA VAL A 415 -6.68 -2.28 -9.22
C VAL A 415 -6.53 -1.95 -7.73
N VAL A 416 -5.36 -2.17 -7.14
CA VAL A 416 -5.09 -1.83 -5.74
C VAL A 416 -3.65 -1.37 -5.56
N SER A 417 -3.48 -0.29 -4.79
CA SER A 417 -2.21 0.07 -4.16
C SER A 417 -2.42 0.80 -2.84
N CYS A 418 -1.34 1.23 -2.15
CA CYS A 418 -1.45 1.98 -0.90
C CYS A 418 -2.19 3.31 -1.07
N TRP A 419 -2.40 3.75 -2.32
CA TRP A 419 -3.22 4.91 -2.64
C TRP A 419 -4.73 4.66 -2.61
N GLY A 420 -5.17 3.39 -2.62
CA GLY A 420 -6.57 3.01 -2.62
C GLY A 420 -6.92 1.79 -3.49
N VAL A 421 -8.22 1.54 -3.62
CA VAL A 421 -8.81 0.54 -4.52
C VAL A 421 -9.39 1.24 -5.75
N PHE A 422 -9.02 0.76 -6.93
CA PHE A 422 -9.30 1.36 -8.23
C PHE A 422 -10.05 0.41 -9.16
N GLU A 423 -11.02 -0.34 -8.65
CA GLU A 423 -11.86 -1.23 -9.47
C GLU A 423 -12.46 -0.52 -10.70
N TRP A 424 -12.75 0.77 -10.58
CA TRP A 424 -13.22 1.59 -11.69
C TRP A 424 -12.28 1.57 -12.91
N LEU A 425 -10.97 1.40 -12.73
CA LEU A 425 -10.01 1.29 -13.85
C LEU A 425 -10.19 -0.02 -14.62
N LEU A 426 -10.49 -1.12 -13.92
CA LEU A 426 -10.85 -2.39 -14.55
C LEU A 426 -12.16 -2.28 -15.32
N TRP A 427 -13.14 -1.59 -14.74
CA TRP A 427 -14.42 -1.39 -15.41
C TRP A 427 -14.28 -0.48 -16.64
N ASP A 428 -13.50 0.59 -16.56
CA ASP A 428 -13.18 1.45 -17.71
C ASP A 428 -12.56 0.63 -18.85
N ALA A 429 -11.71 -0.36 -18.53
CA ALA A 429 -11.12 -1.25 -19.53
C ALA A 429 -12.17 -2.13 -20.21
N PHE A 430 -13.11 -2.70 -19.45
CA PHE A 430 -14.19 -3.51 -19.99
C PHE A 430 -15.19 -2.70 -20.83
N GLU A 431 -15.53 -1.49 -20.39
CA GLU A 431 -16.38 -0.56 -21.15
C GLU A 431 -15.75 -0.19 -22.50
N ARG A 432 -14.42 -0.22 -22.60
CA ARG A 432 -13.67 -0.01 -23.85
C ARG A 432 -13.43 -1.29 -24.67
N GLY A 433 -13.86 -2.45 -24.18
CA GLY A 433 -13.63 -3.75 -24.83
C GLY A 433 -12.19 -4.23 -24.76
N TYR A 434 -11.38 -3.70 -23.85
CA TYR A 434 -9.98 -4.10 -23.69
C TYR A 434 -9.86 -5.45 -22.98
N ARG A 435 -8.87 -6.25 -23.40
CA ARG A 435 -8.55 -7.54 -22.78
C ARG A 435 -7.37 -7.43 -21.83
N VAL A 436 -7.66 -7.09 -20.58
CA VAL A 436 -6.69 -6.86 -19.51
C VAL A 436 -6.69 -7.98 -18.47
N GLY A 437 -5.54 -8.20 -17.83
CA GLY A 437 -5.41 -8.95 -16.59
C GLY A 437 -5.45 -8.03 -15.39
N VAL A 438 -5.68 -8.61 -14.21
CA VAL A 438 -5.85 -7.87 -12.96
C VAL A 438 -4.64 -8.11 -12.06
N MET A 439 -4.04 -7.02 -11.59
CA MET A 439 -2.90 -7.05 -10.66
C MET A 439 -3.12 -6.07 -9.50
N GLY A 440 -2.43 -6.30 -8.39
CA GLY A 440 -2.44 -5.44 -7.21
C GLY A 440 -1.04 -5.39 -6.63
N ASN A 441 -0.58 -4.22 -6.20
CA ASN A 441 0.79 -4.02 -5.72
C ASN A 441 0.79 -2.99 -4.61
N SER A 442 1.92 -2.71 -3.96
CA SER A 442 1.89 -1.74 -2.85
C SER A 442 1.88 -0.29 -3.33
N ASP A 443 2.46 0.04 -4.49
CA ASP A 443 2.98 1.40 -4.79
C ASP A 443 3.70 1.97 -3.57
N GLY A 444 4.47 1.11 -2.91
CA GLY A 444 5.01 1.35 -1.59
C GLY A 444 6.11 2.39 -1.63
N HIS A 445 6.07 3.35 -0.72
CA HIS A 445 7.06 4.43 -0.64
C HIS A 445 7.95 4.31 0.62
N LYS A 446 7.68 3.34 1.49
CA LYS A 446 8.38 3.19 2.78
C LYS A 446 9.58 2.25 2.70
N GLY A 447 9.95 1.80 1.50
CA GLY A 447 11.03 0.81 1.28
C GLY A 447 10.65 -0.59 1.76
N ARG A 448 9.35 -0.89 1.84
CA ARG A 448 8.80 -2.10 2.46
C ARG A 448 7.83 -2.89 1.55
N PRO A 449 8.24 -3.20 0.31
CA PRO A 449 7.36 -3.84 -0.67
C PRO A 449 6.74 -5.14 -0.15
N GLY A 450 5.46 -5.33 -0.45
CA GLY A 450 4.63 -6.47 -0.05
C GLY A 450 4.25 -6.55 1.44
N ALA A 451 4.78 -5.67 2.29
CA ALA A 451 4.39 -5.58 3.70
C ALA A 451 4.48 -4.13 4.20
N GLU A 452 3.91 -3.20 3.44
CA GLU A 452 3.88 -1.77 3.75
C GLU A 452 2.58 -1.42 4.49
N GLY A 453 2.53 -1.61 5.81
CA GLY A 453 1.40 -1.15 6.61
C GLY A 453 1.14 0.36 6.39
N PRO A 454 -0.11 0.86 6.50
CA PRO A 454 -0.48 2.23 6.15
C PRO A 454 0.15 3.29 7.07
N GLY A 455 0.76 2.87 8.18
CA GLY A 455 1.45 3.74 9.12
C GLY A 455 0.46 4.66 9.82
N ALA A 456 0.77 5.94 9.95
CA ALA A 456 -0.13 6.93 10.54
C ALA A 456 -1.21 7.46 9.56
N GLY A 457 -1.64 6.67 8.57
CA GLY A 457 -2.75 6.99 7.66
C GLY A 457 -2.41 8.04 6.59
N GLN A 458 -1.12 8.31 6.33
CA GLN A 458 -0.75 9.21 5.23
C GLN A 458 -0.91 8.54 3.86
N PHE A 459 -0.62 7.25 3.76
CA PHE A 459 -0.99 6.40 2.64
C PHE A 459 -2.34 5.74 2.99
N GLY A 460 -3.22 5.62 2.01
CA GLY A 460 -4.64 5.31 2.20
C GLY A 460 -4.86 3.97 2.90
N ILE A 461 -4.33 2.90 2.29
CA ILE A 461 -4.58 1.51 2.71
C ILE A 461 -3.27 0.71 2.77
N PHE A 462 -3.35 -0.56 3.22
CA PHE A 462 -2.20 -1.49 3.29
C PHE A 462 -1.47 -1.71 1.95
N GLY A 463 -2.19 -1.64 0.82
CA GLY A 463 -1.67 -1.95 -0.52
C GLY A 463 -2.07 -3.35 -0.99
N GLY A 464 -1.69 -3.71 -2.21
CA GLY A 464 -2.06 -4.96 -2.86
C GLY A 464 -0.90 -5.94 -3.06
N LEU A 465 -1.24 -7.19 -3.38
CA LEU A 465 -0.31 -8.18 -3.91
C LEU A 465 -0.87 -8.80 -5.19
N THR A 466 0.04 -9.24 -6.06
CA THR A 466 -0.29 -9.99 -7.26
C THR A 466 0.11 -11.44 -7.05
N CYS A 467 -0.83 -12.36 -7.23
CA CYS A 467 -0.51 -13.78 -7.36
C CYS A 467 -0.41 -14.14 -8.84
N ILE A 468 0.71 -14.75 -9.24
CA ILE A 468 1.06 -15.08 -10.61
C ILE A 468 1.00 -16.60 -10.78
N LEU A 469 0.30 -17.07 -11.81
CA LEU A 469 0.15 -18.48 -12.13
C LEU A 469 1.12 -18.87 -13.26
N ALA A 470 2.28 -19.42 -12.88
CA ALA A 470 3.37 -19.74 -13.79
C ALA A 470 3.81 -21.20 -13.67
N GLU A 471 4.40 -21.74 -14.74
CA GLU A 471 4.88 -23.13 -14.80
C GLU A 471 6.07 -23.39 -13.88
N SER A 472 6.88 -22.35 -13.65
CA SER A 472 8.04 -22.36 -12.77
C SER A 472 8.37 -20.95 -12.31
N LEU A 473 9.16 -20.83 -11.25
CA LEU A 473 9.66 -19.54 -10.75
C LEU A 473 10.88 -19.11 -11.56
N THR A 474 10.71 -18.92 -12.87
CA THR A 474 11.75 -18.32 -13.71
C THR A 474 11.30 -17.01 -14.29
N ARG A 475 12.24 -16.13 -14.59
CA ARG A 475 11.97 -14.84 -15.23
C ARG A 475 11.15 -14.98 -16.51
N GLU A 476 11.46 -15.97 -17.35
CA GLU A 476 10.72 -16.26 -18.58
C GLU A 476 9.29 -16.74 -18.31
N ALA A 477 9.12 -17.72 -17.42
CA ALA A 477 7.82 -18.31 -17.13
C ALA A 477 6.87 -17.30 -16.45
N VAL A 478 7.39 -16.52 -15.50
CA VAL A 478 6.65 -15.47 -14.79
C VAL A 478 6.27 -14.34 -15.75
N PHE A 479 7.19 -13.87 -16.59
CA PHE A 479 6.89 -12.82 -17.57
C PHE A 479 5.85 -13.29 -18.61
N SER A 480 5.95 -14.53 -19.08
CA SER A 480 4.97 -15.17 -19.96
C SER A 480 3.58 -15.26 -19.30
N ALA A 481 3.53 -15.63 -18.02
CA ALA A 481 2.28 -15.65 -17.25
C ALA A 481 1.62 -14.28 -17.16
N LEU A 482 2.38 -13.23 -16.83
CA LEU A 482 1.89 -11.85 -16.78
C LEU A 482 1.38 -11.38 -18.16
N ARG A 483 2.13 -11.64 -19.24
CA ARG A 483 1.72 -11.28 -20.62
C ARG A 483 0.44 -12.02 -21.06
N ALA A 484 0.27 -13.25 -20.58
CA ALA A 484 -0.93 -14.07 -20.75
C ALA A 484 -2.05 -13.75 -19.75
N ARG A 485 -1.87 -12.73 -18.89
CA ARG A 485 -2.84 -12.32 -17.84
C ARG A 485 -3.16 -13.42 -16.82
N ARG A 486 -2.26 -14.38 -16.65
CA ARG A 486 -2.43 -15.47 -15.67
C ARG A 486 -1.99 -14.98 -14.29
N CYS A 487 -2.77 -14.05 -13.74
CA CYS A 487 -2.56 -13.49 -12.41
C CYS A 487 -3.87 -13.02 -11.79
N TYR A 488 -3.84 -12.71 -10.49
CA TYR A 488 -4.95 -12.08 -9.79
C TYR A 488 -4.44 -11.12 -8.72
N ALA A 489 -5.28 -10.17 -8.34
CA ALA A 489 -4.95 -9.17 -7.32
C ALA A 489 -5.59 -9.51 -5.98
N THR A 490 -4.93 -9.12 -4.89
CA THR A 490 -5.51 -9.07 -3.55
C THR A 490 -5.24 -7.70 -2.92
N THR A 491 -6.02 -7.33 -1.91
CA THR A 491 -5.78 -6.15 -1.06
C THR A 491 -4.66 -6.37 -0.02
N GLY A 492 -3.66 -7.19 -0.33
CA GLY A 492 -2.51 -7.46 0.53
C GLY A 492 -2.43 -8.90 1.04
N PRO A 493 -3.47 -9.48 1.66
CA PRO A 493 -3.41 -10.85 2.15
C PRO A 493 -3.23 -11.88 1.02
N ARG A 494 -2.55 -12.99 1.34
CA ARG A 494 -2.30 -14.10 0.42
C ARG A 494 -3.51 -15.02 0.28
N ILE A 495 -4.60 -14.50 -0.29
CA ILE A 495 -5.85 -15.20 -0.53
C ILE A 495 -5.66 -16.20 -1.67
N ASP A 496 -6.00 -17.48 -1.47
CA ASP A 496 -5.93 -18.48 -2.54
C ASP A 496 -7.22 -18.41 -3.38
N LEU A 497 -7.11 -17.87 -4.61
CA LEU A 497 -8.22 -17.74 -5.55
C LEU A 497 -7.99 -18.61 -6.80
N ASP A 498 -9.03 -19.29 -7.27
CA ASP A 498 -9.03 -20.06 -8.52
C ASP A 498 -10.27 -19.74 -9.36
N LEU A 499 -10.07 -19.66 -10.67
CA LEU A 499 -11.13 -19.53 -11.67
C LEU A 499 -10.77 -20.37 -12.89
N ARG A 500 -11.71 -21.19 -13.31
CA ARG A 500 -11.67 -21.96 -14.56
C ARG A 500 -12.95 -21.76 -15.35
N VAL A 501 -12.80 -21.61 -16.67
CA VAL A 501 -13.91 -21.63 -17.63
C VAL A 501 -13.61 -22.68 -18.69
N ASP A 502 -14.48 -23.69 -18.79
CA ASP A 502 -14.25 -24.90 -19.59
C ASP A 502 -12.85 -25.50 -19.39
N GLY A 503 -12.42 -25.56 -18.11
CA GLY A 503 -11.11 -26.08 -17.70
C GLY A 503 -9.91 -25.14 -17.91
N HIS A 504 -10.08 -24.01 -18.60
CA HIS A 504 -9.02 -23.03 -18.85
C HIS A 504 -8.88 -22.05 -17.69
N PRO A 505 -7.64 -21.69 -17.28
CA PRO A 505 -7.42 -20.81 -16.14
C PRO A 505 -7.76 -19.36 -16.46
N MET A 506 -7.91 -18.54 -15.40
CA MET A 506 -7.94 -17.08 -15.51
C MET A 506 -6.87 -16.51 -16.46
N GLY A 507 -7.23 -15.46 -17.21
CA GLY A 507 -6.38 -14.80 -18.21
C GLY A 507 -6.53 -15.33 -19.63
N ALA A 508 -7.08 -16.55 -19.79
CA ALA A 508 -7.28 -17.20 -21.08
C ALA A 508 -8.27 -16.44 -21.99
N SER A 509 -8.13 -16.65 -23.30
CA SER A 509 -9.17 -16.40 -24.30
C SER A 509 -9.59 -17.75 -24.85
N ILE A 510 -10.89 -18.04 -24.90
CA ILE A 510 -11.44 -19.31 -25.37
C ILE A 510 -12.58 -19.05 -26.36
N ASP A 511 -12.79 -19.96 -27.31
CA ASP A 511 -13.95 -19.91 -28.20
C ASP A 511 -15.22 -20.37 -27.45
N GLY A 512 -16.30 -19.59 -27.54
CA GLY A 512 -17.58 -19.88 -26.89
C GLY A 512 -18.63 -20.47 -27.84
N GLY A 513 -19.35 -21.49 -27.38
CA GLY A 513 -20.50 -22.08 -28.10
C GLY A 513 -21.73 -22.23 -27.20
N GLY A 514 -22.60 -21.21 -27.15
CA GLY A 514 -23.88 -21.24 -26.43
C GLY A 514 -23.79 -21.09 -24.91
N SER A 515 -23.03 -21.94 -24.22
CA SER A 515 -22.80 -21.85 -22.76
C SER A 515 -21.44 -22.44 -22.37
N VAL A 516 -20.85 -21.90 -21.31
CA VAL A 516 -19.57 -22.38 -20.74
C VAL A 516 -19.77 -22.87 -19.30
N GLN A 517 -18.94 -23.82 -18.88
CA GLN A 517 -18.87 -24.28 -17.50
C GLN A 517 -17.86 -23.43 -16.72
N VAL A 518 -18.29 -22.86 -15.60
CA VAL A 518 -17.45 -22.07 -14.70
C VAL A 518 -17.24 -22.84 -13.40
N GLU A 519 -16.00 -22.89 -12.95
CA GLU A 519 -15.60 -23.41 -11.64
C GLU A 519 -14.72 -22.36 -10.95
N ALA A 520 -15.05 -22.03 -9.71
CA ALA A 520 -14.27 -21.09 -8.93
C ALA A 520 -14.21 -21.51 -7.46
N SER A 521 -13.11 -21.15 -6.80
CA SER A 521 -12.97 -21.34 -5.36
C SER A 521 -12.10 -20.27 -4.75
N VAL A 522 -12.38 -19.95 -3.49
CA VAL A 522 -11.54 -19.11 -2.66
C VAL A 522 -11.25 -19.82 -1.34
N HIS A 523 -10.01 -19.74 -0.88
CA HIS A 523 -9.62 -20.02 0.50
C HIS A 523 -9.02 -18.73 1.08
N GLY A 524 -9.73 -18.09 2.02
CA GLY A 524 -9.39 -16.79 2.58
C GLY A 524 -8.45 -16.86 3.78
N THR A 525 -7.69 -15.79 4.01
CA THR A 525 -6.89 -15.60 5.25
C THR A 525 -7.76 -15.38 6.49
N ALA A 526 -8.99 -14.94 6.28
CA ALA A 526 -10.10 -14.73 7.20
C ALA A 526 -11.37 -15.40 6.63
N PRO A 527 -12.46 -15.55 7.40
CA PRO A 527 -13.69 -16.13 6.89
C PRO A 527 -14.19 -15.38 5.65
N VAL A 528 -14.73 -16.12 4.68
CA VAL A 528 -15.22 -15.58 3.41
C VAL A 528 -16.62 -15.02 3.61
N GLU A 529 -16.91 -13.86 3.04
CA GLU A 529 -18.25 -13.29 3.01
C GLU A 529 -19.00 -13.74 1.74
N ALA A 530 -18.34 -13.65 0.59
CA ALA A 530 -18.91 -14.02 -0.70
C ALA A 530 -17.84 -14.37 -1.75
N LEU A 531 -18.18 -15.28 -2.65
CA LEU A 531 -17.52 -15.49 -3.94
C LEU A 531 -18.51 -15.14 -5.05
N VAL A 532 -18.22 -14.10 -5.81
CA VAL A 532 -19.12 -13.52 -6.83
C VAL A 532 -18.59 -13.85 -8.21
N LEU A 533 -19.37 -14.54 -9.03
CA LEU A 533 -19.14 -14.70 -10.46
C LEU A 533 -19.68 -13.47 -11.20
N LEU A 534 -18.82 -12.83 -11.98
CA LEU A 534 -19.10 -11.58 -12.69
C LEU A 534 -18.93 -11.78 -14.20
N ARG A 535 -19.79 -11.09 -14.96
CA ARG A 535 -19.62 -10.81 -16.37
C ARG A 535 -19.41 -9.30 -16.53
N GLY A 536 -18.17 -8.89 -16.78
CA GLY A 536 -17.79 -7.49 -16.63
C GLY A 536 -18.09 -7.01 -15.20
N ARG A 537 -19.03 -6.05 -15.04
CA ARG A 537 -19.48 -5.55 -13.74
C ARG A 537 -20.77 -6.22 -13.23
N GLU A 538 -21.43 -7.05 -14.05
CA GLU A 538 -22.71 -7.68 -13.72
C GLU A 538 -22.50 -8.96 -12.90
N PRO A 539 -23.06 -9.08 -11.68
CA PRO A 539 -23.05 -10.33 -10.93
C PRO A 539 -24.01 -11.34 -11.57
N LEU A 540 -23.48 -12.52 -11.91
CA LEU A 540 -24.26 -13.64 -12.43
C LEU A 540 -24.69 -14.60 -11.32
N GLU A 541 -23.78 -14.88 -10.37
CA GLU A 541 -24.02 -15.79 -9.25
C GLU A 541 -23.19 -15.37 -8.05
N VAL A 542 -23.74 -15.58 -6.84
CA VAL A 542 -23.09 -15.26 -5.57
C VAL A 542 -23.15 -16.47 -4.66
N ALA A 543 -21.99 -17.07 -4.37
CA ALA A 543 -21.87 -18.11 -3.35
C ALA A 543 -21.53 -17.47 -2.00
N ARG A 544 -22.27 -17.84 -0.95
CA ARG A 544 -22.04 -17.40 0.43
C ARG A 544 -21.98 -18.60 1.37
N PRO A 545 -21.20 -18.52 2.47
CA PRO A 545 -21.27 -19.51 3.54
C PRO A 545 -22.66 -19.69 4.13
N ALA A 546 -22.91 -20.85 4.74
CA ALA A 546 -24.21 -21.19 5.35
C ALA A 546 -24.60 -20.20 6.46
N ALA A 547 -23.60 -19.63 7.15
CA ALA A 547 -23.81 -18.63 8.21
C ALA A 547 -24.57 -17.38 7.74
N PHE A 548 -24.59 -17.09 6.42
CA PHE A 548 -25.30 -15.94 5.85
C PHE A 548 -26.74 -16.25 5.38
N ALA A 549 -27.17 -17.52 5.44
CA ALA A 549 -28.48 -17.93 4.91
C ALA A 549 -29.65 -17.59 5.86
N ASP A 550 -29.44 -17.63 7.17
CA ASP A 550 -30.45 -17.27 8.18
C ASP A 550 -29.88 -16.30 9.21
N LEU A 551 -30.32 -15.04 9.11
CA LEU A 551 -29.91 -13.94 9.97
C LEU A 551 -31.05 -13.48 10.90
N ALA A 552 -32.16 -14.24 10.96
CA ALA A 552 -33.36 -13.81 11.67
C ALA A 552 -33.09 -13.51 13.15
N GLY A 553 -32.27 -14.36 13.77
CA GLY A 553 -31.85 -14.26 15.17
C GLY A 553 -30.55 -13.49 15.42
N SER A 554 -29.90 -12.94 14.39
CA SER A 554 -28.66 -12.19 14.59
C SER A 554 -28.91 -10.85 15.27
N ARG A 555 -28.10 -10.57 16.29
CA ARG A 555 -28.02 -9.28 17.01
C ARG A 555 -26.91 -8.39 16.48
N ARG A 556 -26.07 -8.90 15.58
CA ARG A 556 -25.02 -8.16 14.90
C ARG A 556 -25.55 -7.44 13.67
N VAL A 557 -25.28 -6.14 13.61
CA VAL A 557 -25.51 -5.29 12.45
C VAL A 557 -24.17 -4.75 11.95
N ARG A 558 -23.89 -4.94 10.67
CA ARG A 558 -22.76 -4.31 10.00
C ARG A 558 -23.20 -2.99 9.40
N LEU A 559 -22.63 -1.89 9.89
CA LEU A 559 -22.75 -0.55 9.30
C LEU A 559 -21.43 -0.25 8.57
N GLN A 560 -21.48 -0.17 7.25
CA GLN A 560 -20.32 0.00 6.39
C GLN A 560 -20.43 1.29 5.59
N TRP A 561 -19.30 1.90 5.27
CA TRP A 561 -19.17 3.01 4.33
C TRP A 561 -17.93 2.80 3.46
N GLY A 562 -17.87 3.43 2.30
CA GLY A 562 -16.80 3.15 1.35
C GLY A 562 -16.72 4.13 0.21
N GLY A 563 -15.78 3.86 -0.68
CA GLY A 563 -15.59 4.59 -1.94
C GLY A 563 -14.57 5.72 -1.86
N ALA A 564 -14.53 6.51 -2.92
CA ALA A 564 -13.62 7.64 -3.07
C ALA A 564 -14.33 8.86 -3.66
N ARG A 565 -13.85 10.07 -3.32
CA ARG A 565 -14.44 11.33 -3.81
C ARG A 565 -14.28 11.54 -5.31
N ILE A 566 -13.08 11.26 -5.83
CA ILE A 566 -12.66 11.57 -7.21
C ILE A 566 -11.56 10.60 -7.66
N ARG A 567 -11.27 10.56 -8.98
CA ARG A 567 -10.10 9.86 -9.53
C ARG A 567 -8.81 10.62 -9.18
N GLY A 568 -7.69 9.91 -9.00
CA GLY A 568 -6.38 10.53 -8.77
C GLY A 568 -6.18 11.17 -7.39
N ARG A 569 -5.28 12.17 -7.30
CA ARG A 569 -4.96 12.87 -6.04
C ARG A 569 -6.19 13.56 -5.45
N GLY A 570 -6.38 13.46 -4.13
CA GLY A 570 -7.52 14.05 -3.43
C GLY A 570 -8.75 13.13 -3.30
N ARG A 571 -8.63 11.89 -3.78
CA ARG A 571 -9.66 10.82 -3.69
C ARG A 571 -10.17 10.50 -2.29
N ARG A 572 -9.37 10.72 -1.25
CA ARG A 572 -9.70 10.36 0.14
C ARG A 572 -11.03 10.95 0.60
N ALA A 573 -11.90 10.09 1.10
CA ALA A 573 -13.12 10.45 1.83
C ALA A 573 -12.83 10.43 3.34
N VAL A 574 -13.31 11.44 4.08
CA VAL A 574 -13.13 11.53 5.54
C VAL A 574 -14.50 11.35 6.19
N TRP A 575 -14.62 10.28 6.99
CA TRP A 575 -15.88 9.84 7.60
C TRP A 575 -15.99 10.20 9.08
N ASP A 576 -14.96 10.86 9.65
CA ASP A 576 -14.93 11.34 11.03
C ASP A 576 -16.29 11.89 11.49
N GLY A 577 -16.80 11.38 12.61
CA GLY A 577 -18.21 11.56 12.95
C GLY A 577 -18.68 10.82 14.21
N GLU A 578 -19.99 10.63 14.29
CA GLU A 578 -20.66 9.94 15.38
C GLU A 578 -21.64 8.90 14.82
N VAL A 579 -21.74 7.74 15.49
CA VAL A 579 -22.81 6.76 15.32
C VAL A 579 -23.63 6.71 16.60
N ALA A 580 -24.94 6.93 16.48
CA ALA A 580 -25.89 6.89 17.58
C ALA A 580 -26.93 5.79 17.37
N VAL A 581 -27.35 5.11 18.44
CA VAL A 581 -28.40 4.08 18.45
C VAL A 581 -29.55 4.55 19.33
N GLU A 582 -30.74 4.62 18.76
CA GLU A 582 -31.98 5.00 19.45
C GLU A 582 -32.93 3.81 19.52
N GLY A 583 -33.63 3.61 20.64
CA GLY A 583 -34.55 2.47 20.80
C GLY A 583 -33.89 1.11 21.05
N ALA A 584 -32.56 1.03 21.04
CA ALA A 584 -31.74 -0.13 21.42
C ALA A 584 -30.47 0.33 22.19
N ARG A 585 -29.64 -0.61 22.61
CA ARG A 585 -28.31 -0.39 23.23
C ARG A 585 -27.23 -1.20 22.54
N ILE A 586 -26.05 -0.61 22.45
CA ILE A 586 -24.81 -1.23 21.98
C ILE A 586 -24.25 -2.07 23.13
N GLU A 587 -24.30 -3.39 23.00
CA GLU A 587 -23.59 -4.30 23.91
C GLU A 587 -22.10 -4.29 23.58
N ARG A 588 -21.78 -4.40 22.28
CA ARG A 588 -20.42 -4.51 21.75
C ARG A 588 -20.29 -3.76 20.42
N ALA A 589 -19.13 -3.16 20.17
CA ALA A 589 -18.81 -2.53 18.91
C ALA A 589 -17.38 -2.89 18.52
N GLU A 590 -17.18 -3.25 17.25
CA GLU A 590 -15.86 -3.53 16.68
C GLU A 590 -15.70 -2.78 15.36
N THR A 591 -14.48 -2.37 15.04
CA THR A 591 -14.13 -1.82 13.73
C THR A 591 -14.09 -2.92 12.68
N PHE A 592 -14.51 -2.61 11.47
CA PHE A 592 -14.43 -3.46 10.30
C PHE A 592 -13.57 -2.77 9.24
N ALA A 593 -12.52 -3.45 8.76
CA ALA A 593 -11.66 -3.05 7.64
C ALA A 593 -10.79 -1.78 7.83
N PHE A 594 -10.67 -1.25 9.06
CA PHE A 594 -9.86 -0.06 9.34
C PHE A 594 -8.37 -0.30 9.05
N ASP A 595 -7.78 0.58 8.25
CA ASP A 595 -6.40 0.44 7.76
C ASP A 595 -5.34 0.83 8.80
N SER A 596 -5.51 1.96 9.48
CA SER A 596 -4.46 2.56 10.31
C SER A 596 -4.77 2.50 11.82
N PRO A 597 -3.75 2.36 12.68
CA PRO A 597 -3.89 2.63 14.12
C PRO A 597 -4.29 4.07 14.46
N ALA A 598 -4.28 4.99 13.48
CA ALA A 598 -4.77 6.36 13.63
C ALA A 598 -6.29 6.48 13.42
N ASP A 599 -6.91 5.45 12.84
CA ASP A 599 -8.36 5.30 12.70
C ASP A 599 -8.90 4.50 13.89
N GLY A 600 -10.19 4.61 14.17
CA GLY A 600 -10.82 3.82 15.22
C GLY A 600 -12.11 4.43 15.76
N ILE A 601 -12.59 3.84 16.86
CA ILE A 601 -13.77 4.29 17.59
C ILE A 601 -13.47 4.63 19.04
N GLU A 602 -14.22 5.58 19.57
CA GLU A 602 -14.26 5.96 20.98
C GLU A 602 -15.70 5.79 21.48
N ARG A 603 -15.93 4.86 22.40
CA ARG A 603 -17.26 4.64 22.99
C ARG A 603 -17.57 5.73 24.00
N LEU A 604 -18.66 6.46 23.77
CA LEU A 604 -19.10 7.55 24.65
C LEU A 604 -20.05 7.03 25.74
N ASP A 605 -20.98 6.15 25.36
CA ASP A 605 -21.92 5.48 26.27
C ASP A 605 -22.46 4.16 25.64
N ASP A 606 -23.58 3.64 26.11
CA ASP A 606 -24.23 2.43 25.58
C ASP A 606 -25.07 2.67 24.31
N ARG A 607 -25.04 3.88 23.74
CA ARG A 607 -25.79 4.25 22.55
C ARG A 607 -24.98 5.07 21.55
N ARG A 608 -23.84 5.63 21.93
CA ARG A 608 -23.05 6.54 21.09
C ARG A 608 -21.59 6.15 20.99
N LEU A 609 -21.08 6.24 19.77
CA LEU A 609 -19.68 6.04 19.40
C LEU A 609 -19.21 7.24 18.59
N ARG A 610 -18.02 7.79 18.92
CA ARG A 610 -17.30 8.67 18.01
C ARG A 610 -16.38 7.84 17.14
N LEU A 611 -16.26 8.17 15.85
CA LEU A 611 -15.39 7.44 14.92
C LEU A 611 -14.44 8.37 14.18
N ARG A 612 -13.27 7.82 13.83
CA ARG A 612 -12.29 8.40 12.89
C ARG A 612 -12.01 7.36 11.82
N SER A 613 -12.27 7.68 10.56
CA SER A 613 -12.13 6.73 9.45
C SER A 613 -11.98 7.47 8.13
N ARG A 614 -11.25 6.85 7.21
CA ARG A 614 -10.91 7.41 5.90
C ARG A 614 -10.91 6.29 4.87
N THR A 615 -11.58 6.51 3.75
CA THR A 615 -11.59 5.56 2.64
C THR A 615 -11.00 6.17 1.38
N THR A 616 -10.41 5.32 0.55
CA THR A 616 -9.77 5.63 -0.75
C THR A 616 -10.21 4.64 -1.83
N GLY A 617 -11.50 4.31 -1.88
CA GLY A 617 -12.09 3.33 -2.80
C GLY A 617 -12.31 1.97 -2.15
N ASP A 618 -11.63 1.71 -1.04
CA ASP A 618 -11.89 0.65 -0.06
C ASP A 618 -13.16 0.91 0.77
N VAL A 619 -13.43 0.02 1.72
CA VAL A 619 -14.57 0.04 2.62
C VAL A 619 -14.09 0.00 4.06
N ASP A 620 -14.77 0.74 4.92
CA ASP A 620 -14.61 0.76 6.38
C ASP A 620 -15.98 0.54 7.02
N GLY A 621 -16.02 0.19 8.30
CA GLY A 621 -17.29 0.11 9.01
C GLY A 621 -17.22 -0.29 10.47
N LEU A 622 -18.38 -0.58 11.03
CA LEU A 622 -18.57 -1.07 12.38
C LEU A 622 -19.45 -2.30 12.36
N ASP A 623 -19.07 -3.28 13.17
CA ASP A 623 -19.98 -4.32 13.61
C ASP A 623 -20.53 -3.96 14.99
N LEU A 624 -21.86 -3.86 15.09
CA LEU A 624 -22.58 -3.47 16.30
C LEU A 624 -23.42 -4.65 16.79
N TRP A 625 -23.17 -5.13 18.00
CA TRP A 625 -24.04 -6.08 18.69
C TRP A 625 -25.02 -5.33 19.56
N LEU A 626 -26.31 -5.49 19.26
CA LEU A 626 -27.38 -4.75 19.93
C LEU A 626 -28.18 -5.64 20.88
N ASP A 627 -28.69 -5.07 21.97
CA ASP A 627 -29.64 -5.77 22.84
C ASP A 627 -30.95 -6.11 22.09
N GLN A 628 -31.36 -5.26 21.15
CA GLN A 628 -32.50 -5.44 20.24
C GLN A 628 -32.13 -5.01 18.81
N ALA A 629 -31.73 -5.96 17.95
CA ALA A 629 -31.33 -5.63 16.57
C ALA A 629 -32.50 -5.48 15.58
N ARG A 630 -33.76 -5.62 16.03
CA ARG A 630 -34.98 -5.49 15.21
C ARG A 630 -35.84 -4.28 15.58
N GLN A 631 -35.37 -3.46 16.51
CA GLN A 631 -36.11 -2.31 17.01
C GLN A 631 -35.18 -1.12 17.17
N GLY A 632 -35.67 0.05 16.79
CA GLY A 632 -34.93 1.30 16.91
C GLY A 632 -34.19 1.67 15.63
N THR A 633 -33.26 2.62 15.75
CA THR A 633 -32.54 3.18 14.61
C THR A 633 -31.06 3.35 14.90
N ILE A 634 -30.23 3.15 13.89
CA ILE A 634 -28.82 3.57 13.90
C ILE A 634 -28.71 4.85 13.06
N VAL A 635 -28.02 5.86 13.58
CA VAL A 635 -27.79 7.13 12.87
C VAL A 635 -26.29 7.37 12.74
N LEU A 636 -25.79 7.35 11.51
CA LEU A 636 -24.44 7.78 11.17
C LEU A 636 -24.46 9.27 10.83
N ARG A 637 -23.59 10.06 11.47
CA ARG A 637 -23.37 11.47 11.15
C ARG A 637 -21.91 11.73 10.86
N SER A 638 -21.61 12.15 9.63
CA SER A 638 -20.29 12.62 9.22
C SER A 638 -20.42 13.89 8.38
N ALA A 639 -19.29 14.52 8.04
CA ALA A 639 -19.28 15.64 7.10
C ALA A 639 -19.76 15.26 5.69
N LEU A 640 -19.77 13.97 5.34
CA LEU A 640 -20.17 13.48 4.01
C LEU A 640 -21.65 13.11 3.94
N ALA A 641 -22.22 12.61 5.03
CA ALA A 641 -23.62 12.19 5.06
C ALA A 641 -24.18 12.10 6.48
N GLU A 642 -25.50 12.28 6.57
CA GLU A 642 -26.31 11.78 7.67
C GLU A 642 -27.19 10.65 7.13
N VAL A 643 -27.06 9.44 7.70
CA VAL A 643 -27.79 8.25 7.27
C VAL A 643 -28.48 7.62 8.47
N VAL A 644 -29.80 7.43 8.35
CA VAL A 644 -30.64 6.76 9.34
C VAL A 644 -30.96 5.36 8.83
N VAL A 645 -30.69 4.36 9.67
CA VAL A 645 -30.96 2.95 9.43
C VAL A 645 -32.09 2.51 10.37
N ASP A 646 -33.23 2.14 9.82
CA ASP A 646 -34.34 1.55 10.59
C ASP A 646 -34.10 0.04 10.78
N LEU A 647 -33.93 -0.38 12.04
CA LEU A 647 -33.64 -1.76 12.39
C LEU A 647 -34.83 -2.70 12.16
N ALA A 648 -36.06 -2.18 12.09
CA ALA A 648 -37.26 -2.99 11.88
C ALA A 648 -37.38 -3.54 10.46
N VAL A 649 -36.77 -2.87 9.47
CA VAL A 649 -36.86 -3.22 8.04
C VAL A 649 -35.50 -3.54 7.40
N LEU A 650 -34.47 -3.82 8.22
CA LEU A 650 -33.09 -4.06 7.77
C LEU A 650 -32.86 -5.44 7.13
N ASP A 651 -33.88 -6.29 6.99
CA ASP A 651 -33.72 -7.64 6.44
C ASP A 651 -33.31 -7.61 4.94
N ASP A 652 -33.74 -6.60 4.18
CA ASP A 652 -33.31 -6.36 2.79
C ASP A 652 -31.96 -5.61 2.69
N GLY A 653 -31.42 -5.17 3.83
CA GLY A 653 -30.30 -4.25 3.91
C GLY A 653 -30.65 -2.82 3.51
N LEU A 654 -29.73 -1.92 3.80
CA LEU A 654 -29.73 -0.53 3.36
C LEU A 654 -28.55 -0.33 2.42
N HIS A 655 -28.77 0.35 1.30
CA HIS A 655 -27.72 0.93 0.48
C HIS A 655 -28.05 2.37 0.16
N ARG A 656 -27.16 3.29 0.53
CA ARG A 656 -27.25 4.71 0.23
C ARG A 656 -26.06 5.12 -0.62
N ASP A 657 -26.31 5.37 -1.89
CA ASP A 657 -25.36 5.97 -2.82
C ASP A 657 -25.21 7.48 -2.53
N LEU A 658 -23.97 7.95 -2.50
CA LEU A 658 -23.57 9.34 -2.27
C LEU A 658 -22.78 9.92 -3.47
N GLY A 659 -22.69 9.19 -4.58
CA GLY A 659 -22.01 9.58 -5.81
C GLY A 659 -20.50 9.36 -5.76
N GLY A 660 -19.73 10.26 -6.40
CA GLY A 660 -18.28 10.12 -6.48
C GLY A 660 -17.85 8.86 -7.23
N LEU A 661 -16.87 8.15 -6.67
CA LEU A 661 -16.43 6.83 -7.11
C LEU A 661 -16.90 5.79 -6.08
N ASP A 662 -18.15 5.38 -6.21
CA ASP A 662 -18.83 4.45 -5.30
C ASP A 662 -18.80 4.92 -3.83
N LEU A 663 -18.98 6.23 -3.57
CA LEU A 663 -19.19 6.69 -2.20
C LEU A 663 -20.55 6.20 -1.72
N HIS A 664 -20.55 5.43 -0.63
CA HIS A 664 -21.79 4.83 -0.14
C HIS A 664 -21.79 4.60 1.36
N VAL A 665 -23.00 4.38 1.89
CA VAL A 665 -23.24 3.76 3.20
C VAL A 665 -24.10 2.52 2.98
N ARG A 666 -23.73 1.40 3.62
CA ARG A 666 -24.49 0.15 3.61
C ARG A 666 -24.76 -0.28 5.05
N ALA A 667 -25.92 -0.84 5.31
CA ALA A 667 -26.20 -1.49 6.59
C ALA A 667 -26.93 -2.80 6.36
N HIS A 668 -26.60 -3.85 7.10
CA HIS A 668 -27.29 -5.13 7.00
C HIS A 668 -27.09 -5.96 8.27
N ARG A 669 -27.99 -6.91 8.52
CA ARG A 669 -27.75 -7.95 9.53
C ARG A 669 -26.54 -8.77 9.11
N TYR A 670 -25.77 -9.22 10.08
CA TYR A 670 -24.53 -9.94 9.80
C TYR A 670 -24.42 -11.19 10.68
N PRO A 671 -23.79 -12.29 10.23
CA PRO A 671 -23.65 -13.49 11.05
C PRO A 671 -22.90 -13.22 12.37
N GLU A 672 -23.31 -13.89 13.44
CA GLU A 672 -22.66 -13.76 14.75
C GLU A 672 -21.21 -14.26 14.71
N GLN A 673 -20.97 -15.42 14.10
CA GLN A 673 -19.67 -16.08 14.05
C GLN A 673 -19.42 -16.74 12.68
N PRO A 674 -19.08 -15.94 11.65
CA PRO A 674 -18.63 -16.51 10.38
C PRO A 674 -17.29 -17.23 10.61
N HIS A 675 -17.18 -18.46 10.11
CA HIS A 675 -16.00 -19.32 10.33
C HIS A 675 -15.57 -20.09 9.09
N GLU A 676 -16.37 -20.08 8.01
CA GLU A 676 -16.02 -20.74 6.76
C GLU A 676 -14.96 -19.92 6.01
N HIS A 677 -13.77 -20.49 5.88
CA HIS A 677 -12.67 -19.87 5.14
C HIS A 677 -12.61 -20.28 3.67
N HIS A 678 -13.36 -21.32 3.27
CA HIS A 678 -13.36 -21.83 1.90
C HIS A 678 -14.77 -21.83 1.33
N VAL A 679 -14.92 -21.24 0.13
CA VAL A 679 -16.17 -21.21 -0.62
C VAL A 679 -15.86 -21.57 -2.07
N SER A 680 -16.73 -22.39 -2.67
CA SER A 680 -16.65 -22.77 -4.09
C SER A 680 -17.96 -22.48 -4.80
N LEU A 681 -17.86 -22.23 -6.11
CA LEU A 681 -18.98 -21.96 -7.01
C LEU A 681 -18.77 -22.78 -8.29
N ALA A 682 -19.84 -23.40 -8.79
CA ALA A 682 -19.86 -24.10 -10.05
C ALA A 682 -21.14 -23.76 -10.81
N ALA A 683 -21.01 -23.17 -11.98
CA ALA A 683 -22.13 -22.59 -12.72
C ALA A 683 -22.03 -22.91 -14.21
N ARG A 684 -23.18 -23.02 -14.88
CA ARG A 684 -23.23 -23.01 -16.35
C ARG A 684 -23.84 -21.69 -16.79
N VAL A 685 -23.06 -20.88 -17.51
CA VAL A 685 -23.47 -19.54 -17.92
C VAL A 685 -23.50 -19.44 -19.44
N ALA A 686 -24.40 -18.61 -19.98
CA ALA A 686 -24.45 -18.36 -21.42
C ALA A 686 -23.11 -17.79 -21.92
N ALA A 687 -22.63 -18.29 -23.06
CA ALA A 687 -21.50 -17.72 -23.75
C ALA A 687 -21.97 -16.47 -24.51
N SER A 688 -21.19 -15.41 -24.43
CA SER A 688 -21.49 -14.12 -25.03
C SER A 688 -20.17 -13.52 -25.50
N GLY A 689 -20.00 -13.45 -26.83
CA GLY A 689 -18.72 -13.16 -27.47
C GLY A 689 -18.05 -11.88 -26.95
N GLY A 690 -16.76 -12.00 -26.66
CA GLY A 690 -15.88 -10.96 -26.14
C GLY A 690 -16.11 -10.56 -24.67
N GLN A 691 -17.05 -11.17 -23.94
CA GLN A 691 -17.37 -10.73 -22.57
C GLN A 691 -16.46 -11.39 -21.53
N PRO A 692 -15.88 -10.60 -20.60
CA PRO A 692 -14.99 -11.11 -19.55
C PRO A 692 -15.80 -11.81 -18.45
N LEU A 693 -15.50 -13.08 -18.18
CA LEU A 693 -15.94 -13.80 -16.98
C LEU A 693 -14.83 -13.74 -15.93
N MET A 694 -15.15 -13.27 -14.73
CA MET A 694 -14.19 -13.16 -13.62
C MET A 694 -14.87 -13.47 -12.29
N VAL A 695 -14.07 -13.66 -11.24
CA VAL A 695 -14.58 -13.78 -9.87
C VAL A 695 -13.97 -12.74 -8.95
N LYS A 696 -14.80 -12.29 -8.01
CA LYS A 696 -14.41 -11.42 -6.89
C LYS A 696 -14.72 -12.16 -5.60
N ALA A 697 -13.73 -12.30 -4.73
CA ALA A 697 -13.92 -12.84 -3.39
C ALA A 697 -13.84 -11.71 -2.37
N VAL A 698 -14.79 -11.66 -1.44
CA VAL A 698 -14.84 -10.69 -0.34
C VAL A 698 -14.77 -11.47 0.96
N GLN A 699 -13.90 -11.04 1.88
CA GLN A 699 -13.75 -11.62 3.19
C GLN A 699 -14.47 -10.78 4.25
N THR A 700 -14.76 -11.41 5.39
CA THR A 700 -15.50 -10.78 6.49
C THR A 700 -14.75 -9.65 7.20
N ASP A 701 -13.45 -9.50 6.94
CA ASP A 701 -12.56 -8.42 7.41
C ASP A 701 -12.38 -7.30 6.36
N GLY A 702 -13.04 -7.41 5.19
CA GLY A 702 -13.03 -6.39 4.13
C GLY A 702 -11.99 -6.63 3.05
N HIS A 703 -11.03 -7.53 3.30
CA HIS A 703 -10.04 -7.88 2.28
C HIS A 703 -10.68 -8.60 1.10
N THR A 704 -10.16 -8.30 -0.09
CA THR A 704 -10.78 -8.67 -1.36
C THR A 704 -9.74 -9.23 -2.32
N ALA A 705 -10.17 -10.16 -3.18
CA ALA A 705 -9.39 -10.67 -4.31
C ALA A 705 -10.18 -10.60 -5.62
N TRP A 706 -9.49 -10.34 -6.73
CA TRP A 706 -10.05 -10.26 -8.09
C TRP A 706 -9.25 -11.12 -9.04
N SER A 707 -9.90 -12.11 -9.66
CA SER A 707 -9.25 -12.90 -10.71
C SER A 707 -9.02 -12.04 -11.96
N SER A 708 -7.98 -12.35 -12.74
CA SER A 708 -8.03 -11.95 -14.14
C SER A 708 -9.23 -12.60 -14.83
N PRO A 709 -9.82 -11.97 -15.85
CA PRO A 709 -10.94 -12.58 -16.56
C PRO A 709 -10.51 -13.71 -17.49
N VAL A 710 -11.43 -14.62 -17.77
CA VAL A 710 -11.42 -15.44 -18.99
C VAL A 710 -12.32 -14.76 -20.02
N TYR A 711 -11.81 -14.56 -21.24
CA TYR A 711 -12.56 -13.96 -22.33
C TYR A 711 -13.14 -15.07 -23.21
N VAL A 712 -14.46 -15.05 -23.40
CA VAL A 712 -15.17 -16.05 -24.21
C VAL A 712 -15.56 -15.41 -25.55
N ASP A 713 -15.04 -15.92 -26.66
CA ASP A 713 -15.19 -15.38 -28.01
C ASP A 713 -16.43 -15.86 -28.76
#